data_AF-A0AAE4JA01-F1
#
_entry.id   AF-A0AAE4JA01-F1
#
_cell.length_a   1.000
_cell.length_b   1.000
_cell.length_c   1.000
_cell.angle_alpha   90.00
_cell.angle_beta   90.00
_cell.angle_gamma   90.00
#
_symmetry.space_group_name_H-M   'P 1'
#
loop_
_entity.id
_entity.type
_entity.pdbx_description
1 polymer ?
#
loop_
_entity_poly.entity_id
_entity_poly.type
_entity_poly.pdbx_seq_one_letter_code
_entity_poly.pdbx_strand_id
1 'polypeptide(L)'
;MSSPTDIAVIGVGCRFPDAWTPAQYWRNIERGVVSMRELSDEQLRAAGHSEAALETPGFVRVGASLPGVADFAAEFFGYKAREVDAIDPQQRIFLEACWEALESAGHPPRPDGPVTGVFASSAAGNYSAAVFAARVRDEGLAAAVGDLDLTLGGQADFMTSRAAYKLGLRGPSVSVQTGCSSSLTAVHYGTLSLLSGECDLVLAGGATVLDPLLGYQPAPGGWVSEDGYVRSFDAKSSGTTYGSGVGVVVLRRLADALADGDPVLAVLRGTAVGNDGGDRLGYVAPNLDGVADVVAAALRVSGVPAGLVRYVEAHGTGTPLGDHVELLALAKAFRLSTADTGYCGLGSVMANIGHLGPAAGIAGFIKAVHVARTGVLPPHPAFDSPRDPAELAASPFHVPTERVADPAADRHVLVNSMGVGGTNAVAVLAAPPEPARPPAEAGDTVRLVLSARTRAELDALSRQLADELDTPGAPIGDIAHTLRVGRAAFGERRVVTAPPGRLAAALRLPRPPLAATARPAPRRAVVVGTQPPAGLLAALPPDTTVSTVDPGAADGIHRIFADGPGGLDELLTTAWLNGVDVDWAAAAGETGRRVPLPTYPFQRKRFWPLDRLDVFAPARPAEPPAAAATGSLEDDIAALWGELFERETVGVDEEFGALGGTSLLSVQMALRLQQRHGVLVNVHRAGGSRATVRRLAGIVRAQLADGTAEPSEVDDHGVLVDADLKLPLAPMSRRRAPGRDVLLTGATGYLGAFLLHELLKTTPGRVYCLVRAADPAEAAARLREAAAAVALPAPDPDRAVAVPADLRTFGETADALADGVLPDRIGHVVHCAARVVFTEPYRVLREDNVLPLVDLLNWVRRHGIRDFSLVSTLAATAPASGTDGTRLETRRQPLHPDLGGYGISKWVGERLLERAEEDGIRARVFRPGLIMAAGDTGACNTRDLVWLMLASGLATGTHPLDDRAEPVAPVDVIARAIAELALSPASAGRVYHLADERSIGTRDLFGLLAGTGLETDPMPLPDWRAMVAKEALARDSRVLSAVALYELEGHELAEDAVQVRAWQPWLRRRGLSSAIDGAQLRRGLAFLAAHDEAFGELLPELAREGK
;
A
#
# COMPACT_ATOMS: atom_id res chain seq x y z
N MET A 1 8.35 -9.01 25.07
CA MET A 1 8.47 -7.72 25.73
C MET A 1 8.80 -7.99 27.19
N SER A 2 9.77 -7.24 27.72
CA SER A 2 10.12 -7.09 29.15
C SER A 2 9.60 -5.72 29.65
N SER A 3 9.67 -5.45 30.96
CA SER A 3 9.25 -4.15 31.55
C SER A 3 9.65 -2.89 30.76
N PRO A 4 10.86 -2.76 30.16
CA PRO A 4 11.23 -1.60 29.32
C PRO A 4 10.51 -1.49 27.96
N THR A 5 9.97 -2.60 27.47
CA THR A 5 9.31 -2.72 26.16
C THR A 5 7.81 -2.99 26.28
N ASP A 6 7.26 -2.98 27.50
CA ASP A 6 5.82 -3.12 27.71
C ASP A 6 5.08 -1.86 27.26
N ILE A 7 3.87 -2.01 26.74
CA ILE A 7 3.05 -0.89 26.26
C ILE A 7 1.84 -0.70 27.18
N ALA A 8 1.61 0.52 27.63
CA ALA A 8 0.42 0.91 28.37
C ALA A 8 -0.74 1.23 27.42
N VAL A 9 -1.93 0.71 27.73
CA VAL A 9 -3.19 1.25 27.21
C VAL A 9 -3.60 2.39 28.14
N ILE A 10 -3.60 3.63 27.64
CA ILE A 10 -3.82 4.83 28.47
C ILE A 10 -5.13 5.57 28.17
N GLY A 11 -5.85 5.22 27.11
CA GLY A 11 -7.12 5.87 26.78
C GLY A 11 -7.98 5.00 25.87
N VAL A 12 -9.30 5.23 25.92
CA VAL A 12 -10.28 4.51 25.09
C VAL A 12 -11.36 5.48 24.63
N GLY A 13 -11.70 5.42 23.35
CA GLY A 13 -12.88 6.04 22.77
C GLY A 13 -13.66 4.99 21.98
N CYS A 14 -14.99 4.92 22.14
CA CYS A 14 -15.78 3.95 21.40
C CYS A 14 -17.24 4.37 21.21
N ARG A 15 -17.87 3.81 20.18
CA ARG A 15 -19.30 3.73 19.96
C ARG A 15 -19.64 2.30 19.61
N PHE A 16 -20.52 1.69 20.39
CA PHE A 16 -21.05 0.36 20.14
C PHE A 16 -22.58 0.39 20.28
N PRO A 17 -23.29 -0.64 19.82
CA PRO A 17 -24.73 -0.72 20.02
C PRO A 17 -25.10 -0.58 21.50
N ASP A 18 -26.09 0.26 21.78
CA ASP A 18 -26.57 0.62 23.13
C ASP A 18 -25.48 1.17 24.08
N ALA A 19 -24.32 1.59 23.55
CA ALA A 19 -23.19 2.12 24.32
C ALA A 19 -22.51 3.29 23.59
N TRP A 20 -22.73 4.50 24.12
CA TRP A 20 -22.07 5.71 23.64
C TRP A 20 -20.68 5.89 24.24
N THR A 21 -20.37 5.30 25.39
CA THR A 21 -19.08 5.50 26.09
C THR A 21 -18.44 4.18 26.49
N PRO A 22 -17.11 4.14 26.73
CA PRO A 22 -16.44 2.94 27.22
C PRO A 22 -17.06 2.40 28.52
N ALA A 23 -17.49 3.29 29.43
CA ALA A 23 -18.15 2.92 30.68
C ALA A 23 -19.53 2.27 30.45
N GLN A 24 -20.32 2.75 29.48
CA GLN A 24 -21.58 2.13 29.10
C GLN A 24 -21.36 0.77 28.44
N TYR A 25 -20.37 0.68 27.54
CA TYR A 25 -19.99 -0.57 26.90
C TYR A 25 -19.64 -1.64 27.94
N TRP A 26 -18.73 -1.32 28.87
CA TRP A 26 -18.37 -2.25 29.94
C TRP A 26 -19.58 -2.66 30.80
N ARG A 27 -20.43 -1.70 31.18
CA ARG A 27 -21.65 -2.00 31.96
C ARG A 27 -22.59 -2.97 31.23
N ASN A 28 -22.72 -2.82 29.91
CA ASN A 28 -23.54 -3.71 29.10
C ASN A 28 -22.94 -5.13 29.07
N ILE A 29 -21.62 -5.23 28.85
CA ILE A 29 -20.90 -6.52 28.82
C ILE A 29 -20.92 -7.21 30.19
N GLU A 30 -20.65 -6.50 31.28
CA GLU A 30 -20.68 -7.04 32.65
C GLU A 30 -22.07 -7.59 33.03
N ARG A 31 -23.14 -7.04 32.42
CA ARG A 31 -24.52 -7.47 32.61
C ARG A 31 -25.01 -8.52 31.61
N GLY A 32 -24.17 -8.93 30.65
CA GLY A 32 -24.55 -9.89 29.61
C GLY A 32 -25.61 -9.35 28.65
N VAL A 33 -25.66 -8.03 28.40
CA VAL A 33 -26.62 -7.41 27.47
C VAL A 33 -26.32 -7.86 26.04
N VAL A 34 -27.36 -8.25 25.32
CA VAL A 34 -27.33 -8.52 23.87
C VAL A 34 -28.05 -7.39 23.14
N SER A 35 -27.35 -6.73 22.22
CA SER A 35 -27.83 -5.56 21.48
C SER A 35 -28.49 -5.90 20.14
N MET A 36 -28.28 -7.12 19.64
CA MET A 36 -28.93 -7.61 18.43
C MET A 36 -30.43 -7.75 18.65
N ARG A 37 -31.24 -7.17 17.75
CA ARG A 37 -32.70 -7.11 17.88
C ARG A 37 -33.39 -7.20 16.52
N GLU A 38 -34.65 -7.61 16.55
CA GLU A 38 -35.49 -7.65 15.36
C GLU A 38 -35.75 -6.24 14.81
N LEU A 39 -35.65 -6.08 13.50
CA LEU A 39 -35.88 -4.88 12.72
C LEU A 39 -37.33 -4.87 12.24
N SER A 40 -37.99 -3.72 12.34
CA SER A 40 -39.36 -3.58 11.85
C SER A 40 -39.39 -3.60 10.31
N ASP A 41 -40.53 -4.00 9.73
CA ASP A 41 -40.73 -3.89 8.29
C ASP A 41 -40.58 -2.46 7.78
N GLU A 42 -40.95 -1.45 8.59
CA GLU A 42 -40.76 -0.04 8.25
C GLU A 42 -39.27 0.30 8.09
N GLN A 43 -38.40 -0.19 8.99
CA GLN A 43 -36.96 0.01 8.89
C GLN A 43 -36.39 -0.67 7.64
N LEU A 44 -36.82 -1.90 7.35
CA LEU A 44 -36.34 -2.66 6.19
C LEU A 44 -36.84 -2.05 4.87
N ARG A 45 -38.08 -1.56 4.81
CA ARG A 45 -38.61 -0.80 3.66
C ARG A 45 -37.83 0.50 3.45
N ALA A 46 -37.56 1.23 4.53
CA ALA A 46 -36.75 2.45 4.46
C ALA A 46 -35.30 2.18 3.99
N ALA A 47 -34.79 0.97 4.23
CA ALA A 47 -33.50 0.50 3.74
C ALA A 47 -33.54 -0.10 2.31
N GLY A 48 -34.70 -0.09 1.64
CA GLY A 48 -34.84 -0.48 0.24
C GLY A 48 -35.30 -1.92 -0.02
N HIS A 49 -35.75 -2.67 1.00
CA HIS A 49 -36.30 -4.02 0.78
C HIS A 49 -37.69 -3.97 0.14
N SER A 50 -37.92 -4.83 -0.87
CA SER A 50 -39.24 -5.03 -1.48
C SER A 50 -40.12 -5.96 -0.63
N GLU A 51 -41.45 -5.86 -0.76
CA GLU A 51 -42.37 -6.78 -0.06
C GLU A 51 -42.04 -8.25 -0.37
N ALA A 52 -41.70 -8.58 -1.62
CA ALA A 52 -41.31 -9.93 -2.01
C ALA A 52 -40.04 -10.43 -1.26
N ALA A 53 -39.06 -9.55 -1.00
CA ALA A 53 -37.89 -9.91 -0.22
C ALA A 53 -38.25 -10.16 1.25
N LEU A 54 -39.12 -9.33 1.81
CA LEU A 54 -39.62 -9.46 3.18
C LEU A 54 -40.46 -10.74 3.38
N GLU A 55 -41.23 -11.13 2.37
CA GLU A 55 -42.06 -12.35 2.39
C GLU A 55 -41.25 -13.64 2.16
N THR A 56 -39.95 -13.54 1.85
CA THR A 56 -39.11 -14.71 1.61
C THR A 56 -38.97 -15.56 2.88
N PRO A 57 -39.32 -16.87 2.86
CA PRO A 57 -39.17 -17.74 4.01
C PRO A 57 -37.72 -17.80 4.50
N GLY A 58 -37.50 -17.64 5.81
CA GLY A 58 -36.17 -17.67 6.41
C GLY A 58 -35.38 -16.37 6.31
N PHE A 59 -35.99 -15.27 5.86
CA PHE A 59 -35.36 -13.96 5.86
C PHE A 59 -35.08 -13.48 7.29
N VAL A 60 -33.80 -13.23 7.59
CA VAL A 60 -33.34 -12.80 8.91
C VAL A 60 -33.43 -11.28 9.01
N ARG A 61 -34.16 -10.83 10.03
CA ARG A 61 -34.52 -9.43 10.26
C ARG A 61 -33.84 -8.89 11.50
N VAL A 62 -32.63 -9.33 11.81
CA VAL A 62 -31.94 -8.96 13.05
C VAL A 62 -30.77 -8.06 12.73
N GLY A 63 -30.62 -6.99 13.51
CA GLY A 63 -29.51 -6.06 13.39
C GLY A 63 -29.36 -5.17 14.61
N ALA A 64 -28.30 -4.37 14.62
CA ALA A 64 -28.04 -3.40 15.68
C ALA A 64 -27.48 -2.10 15.08
N SER A 65 -28.26 -1.03 15.16
CA SER A 65 -27.84 0.30 14.70
C SER A 65 -26.92 0.94 15.73
N LEU A 66 -25.98 1.74 15.23
CA LEU A 66 -25.11 2.54 16.07
C LEU A 66 -25.84 3.81 16.53
N PRO A 67 -25.80 4.18 17.83
CA PRO A 67 -26.47 5.38 18.28
C PRO A 67 -25.87 6.60 17.57
N GLY A 68 -26.73 7.52 17.11
CA GLY A 68 -26.30 8.77 16.48
C GLY A 68 -25.50 8.59 15.20
N VAL A 69 -25.71 7.51 14.43
CA VAL A 69 -24.95 7.20 13.20
C VAL A 69 -24.92 8.33 12.17
N ALA A 70 -25.99 9.14 12.13
CA ALA A 70 -26.09 10.29 11.24
C ALA A 70 -25.52 11.58 11.85
N ASP A 71 -25.17 11.58 13.13
CA ASP A 71 -24.81 12.78 13.89
C ASP A 71 -23.30 13.00 13.86
N PHE A 72 -22.86 14.24 13.62
CA PHE A 72 -21.44 14.57 13.59
C PHE A 72 -21.16 16.02 14.04
N ALA A 73 -20.04 16.21 14.74
CA ALA A 73 -19.55 17.50 15.23
C ALA A 73 -18.80 18.31 14.14
N ALA A 74 -19.42 18.51 12.97
CA ALA A 74 -18.76 19.10 11.80
C ALA A 74 -18.06 20.44 12.07
N GLU A 75 -18.75 21.37 12.75
CA GLU A 75 -18.19 22.70 13.07
C GLU A 75 -17.02 22.62 14.05
N PHE A 76 -17.00 21.61 14.93
CA PHE A 76 -15.89 21.36 15.83
C PHE A 76 -14.61 21.06 15.05
N PHE A 77 -14.70 20.19 14.04
CA PHE A 77 -13.58 19.77 13.19
C PHE A 77 -13.39 20.65 11.92
N GLY A 78 -14.03 21.82 11.88
CA GLY A 78 -13.85 22.78 10.78
C GLY A 78 -14.39 22.32 9.43
N TYR A 79 -15.42 21.47 9.41
CA TYR A 79 -16.10 21.03 8.20
C TYR A 79 -17.25 21.97 7.83
N LYS A 80 -17.48 22.17 6.53
CA LYS A 80 -18.71 22.77 5.99
C LYS A 80 -19.75 21.69 5.75
N ALA A 81 -21.03 22.02 5.90
CA ALA A 81 -22.12 21.03 5.82
C ALA A 81 -22.09 20.16 4.54
N ARG A 82 -21.87 20.76 3.37
CA ARG A 82 -21.82 20.06 2.08
C ARG A 82 -20.68 19.02 1.99
N GLU A 83 -19.56 19.28 2.64
CA GLU A 83 -18.39 18.39 2.63
C GLU A 83 -18.67 17.11 3.43
N VAL A 84 -19.50 17.21 4.48
CA VAL A 84 -19.79 16.09 5.39
C VAL A 84 -20.64 15.00 4.73
N ASP A 85 -21.50 15.38 3.79
CA ASP A 85 -22.41 14.46 3.10
C ASP A 85 -21.66 13.37 2.32
N ALA A 86 -20.46 13.67 1.81
CA ALA A 86 -19.63 12.71 1.11
C ALA A 86 -18.80 11.80 2.05
N ILE A 87 -18.69 12.15 3.34
CA ILE A 87 -17.84 11.42 4.28
C ILE A 87 -18.61 10.26 4.91
N ASP A 88 -18.07 9.06 4.79
CA ASP A 88 -18.62 7.87 5.41
C ASP A 88 -18.78 8.05 6.95
N PRO A 89 -19.92 7.66 7.55
CA PRO A 89 -20.12 7.69 9.00
C PRO A 89 -19.00 7.01 9.79
N GLN A 90 -18.38 5.96 9.23
CA GLN A 90 -17.24 5.29 9.84
C GLN A 90 -16.10 6.29 10.10
N GLN A 91 -15.76 7.14 9.13
CA GLN A 91 -14.68 8.13 9.28
C GLN A 91 -15.08 9.27 10.23
N ARG A 92 -16.34 9.69 10.19
CA ARG A 92 -16.88 10.75 11.07
C ARG A 92 -16.82 10.36 12.55
N ILE A 93 -17.35 9.18 12.86
CA ILE A 93 -17.41 8.67 14.22
C ILE A 93 -16.01 8.27 14.71
N PHE A 94 -15.16 7.73 13.84
CA PHE A 94 -13.76 7.45 14.17
C PHE A 94 -12.99 8.72 14.56
N LEU A 95 -13.18 9.84 13.85
CA LEU A 95 -12.55 11.11 14.20
C LEU A 95 -12.98 11.63 15.59
N GLU A 96 -14.28 11.54 15.92
CA GLU A 96 -14.76 11.86 17.26
C GLU A 96 -14.17 10.93 18.32
N ALA A 97 -14.14 9.61 18.04
CA ALA A 97 -13.58 8.62 18.96
C ALA A 97 -12.08 8.82 19.20
N CYS A 98 -11.32 9.24 18.20
CA CYS A 98 -9.91 9.61 18.34
C CYS A 98 -9.72 10.79 19.30
N TRP A 99 -10.52 11.86 19.15
CA TRP A 99 -10.48 12.99 20.09
C TRP A 99 -10.80 12.55 21.52
N GLU A 100 -11.85 11.76 21.69
CA GLU A 100 -12.29 11.29 23.00
C GLU A 100 -11.28 10.35 23.64
N ALA A 101 -10.64 9.46 22.87
CA ALA A 101 -9.59 8.58 23.36
C ALA A 101 -8.38 9.38 23.87
N LEU A 102 -7.95 10.41 23.12
CA LEU A 102 -6.87 11.32 23.50
C LEU A 102 -7.20 12.12 24.78
N GLU A 103 -8.41 12.66 24.90
CA GLU A 103 -8.82 13.33 26.13
C GLU A 103 -8.95 12.37 27.32
N SER A 104 -9.41 11.14 27.09
CA SER A 104 -9.44 10.10 28.12
C SER A 104 -8.04 9.71 28.59
N ALA A 105 -7.04 9.79 27.71
CA ALA A 105 -5.63 9.61 28.05
C ALA A 105 -5.00 10.84 28.72
N GLY A 106 -5.67 11.99 28.67
CA GLY A 106 -5.12 13.27 29.14
C GLY A 106 -4.06 13.87 28.21
N HIS A 107 -4.11 13.50 26.92
CA HIS A 107 -3.22 13.98 25.86
C HIS A 107 -4.01 14.62 24.72
N PRO A 108 -4.70 15.76 24.93
CA PRO A 108 -5.44 16.42 23.86
C PRO A 108 -4.49 16.82 22.72
N PRO A 109 -4.94 16.82 21.46
CA PRO A 109 -4.08 17.23 20.35
C PRO A 109 -3.58 18.67 20.52
N ARG A 110 -2.26 18.88 20.44
CA ARG A 110 -1.60 20.19 20.52
C ARG A 110 -0.41 20.27 19.56
N PRO A 111 -0.05 21.46 19.01
CA PRO A 111 1.06 21.60 18.07
C PRO A 111 2.44 21.17 18.62
N ASP A 112 2.63 21.32 19.93
CA ASP A 112 3.81 20.98 20.72
C ASP A 112 3.65 19.65 21.49
N GLY A 113 2.59 18.88 21.18
CA GLY A 113 2.33 17.59 21.79
C GLY A 113 3.23 16.46 21.28
N PRO A 114 3.12 15.26 21.90
CA PRO A 114 3.87 14.06 21.49
C PRO A 114 3.59 13.66 20.04
N VAL A 115 4.59 13.08 19.38
CA VAL A 115 4.42 12.55 18.01
C VAL A 115 3.44 11.38 18.08
N THR A 116 2.25 11.55 17.50
CA THR A 116 1.17 10.58 17.60
C THR A 116 0.93 9.89 16.26
N GLY A 117 1.07 8.57 16.22
CA GLY A 117 0.68 7.73 15.08
C GLY A 117 -0.78 7.30 15.11
N VAL A 118 -1.36 6.95 13.96
CA VAL A 118 -2.74 6.50 13.78
C VAL A 118 -2.77 5.23 12.94
N PHE A 119 -3.24 4.13 13.51
CA PHE A 119 -3.35 2.82 12.88
C PHE A 119 -4.79 2.34 12.99
N ALA A 120 -5.52 2.25 11.89
CA ALA A 120 -6.90 1.82 11.95
C ALA A 120 -7.38 1.16 10.66
N SER A 121 -8.63 0.71 10.70
CA SER A 121 -9.26 0.01 9.60
C SER A 121 -10.74 0.35 9.50
N SER A 122 -11.30 0.19 8.31
CA SER A 122 -12.74 0.36 8.09
C SER A 122 -13.29 -0.71 7.17
N ALA A 123 -14.58 -1.00 7.30
CA ALA A 123 -15.28 -1.81 6.32
C ALA A 123 -15.54 -1.02 5.03
N ALA A 124 -15.83 -1.74 3.94
CA ALA A 124 -16.53 -1.12 2.82
C ALA A 124 -17.89 -0.58 3.32
N GLY A 125 -18.14 0.71 3.10
CA GLY A 125 -19.29 1.39 3.70
C GLY A 125 -20.56 1.29 2.87
N ASN A 126 -21.64 0.75 3.44
CA ASN A 126 -22.98 0.73 2.83
C ASN A 126 -23.46 2.15 2.49
N TYR A 127 -23.19 3.10 3.38
CA TYR A 127 -23.49 4.51 3.16
C TYR A 127 -22.80 5.05 1.89
N SER A 128 -21.49 4.86 1.77
CA SER A 128 -20.73 5.36 0.62
C SER A 128 -21.17 4.71 -0.69
N ALA A 129 -21.48 3.42 -0.66
CA ALA A 129 -22.04 2.72 -1.82
C ALA A 129 -23.42 3.29 -2.23
N ALA A 130 -24.30 3.56 -1.25
CA ALA A 130 -25.61 4.15 -1.49
C ALA A 130 -25.52 5.58 -2.06
N VAL A 131 -24.65 6.43 -1.48
CA VAL A 131 -24.42 7.79 -1.99
C VAL A 131 -23.82 7.75 -3.40
N PHE A 132 -22.84 6.87 -3.65
CA PHE A 132 -22.26 6.68 -4.98
C PHE A 132 -23.31 6.24 -6.01
N ALA A 133 -24.15 5.26 -5.68
CA ALA A 133 -25.23 4.79 -6.56
C ALA A 133 -26.26 5.90 -6.87
N ALA A 134 -26.59 6.74 -5.89
CA ALA A 134 -27.43 7.91 -6.11
C ALA A 134 -26.76 8.91 -7.08
N ARG A 135 -25.46 9.18 -6.90
CA ARG A 135 -24.69 10.07 -7.79
C ARG A 135 -24.63 9.56 -9.23
N VAL A 136 -24.38 8.26 -9.41
CA VAL A 136 -24.35 7.62 -10.74
C VAL A 136 -25.71 7.78 -11.44
N ARG A 137 -26.81 7.66 -10.71
CA ARG A 137 -28.17 7.81 -11.25
C ARG A 137 -28.47 9.23 -11.72
N ASP A 138 -28.06 10.22 -10.92
CA ASP A 138 -28.42 11.63 -11.17
C ASP A 138 -27.49 12.29 -12.20
N GLU A 139 -26.19 11.95 -12.18
CA GLU A 139 -25.15 12.67 -12.94
C GLU A 139 -24.30 11.77 -13.85
N GLY A 140 -24.50 10.46 -13.80
CA GLY A 140 -23.76 9.48 -14.60
C GLY A 140 -22.48 8.97 -13.93
N LEU A 141 -22.00 7.81 -14.39
CA LEU A 141 -20.85 7.11 -13.80
C LEU A 141 -19.55 7.93 -13.85
N ALA A 142 -19.28 8.60 -14.97
CA ALA A 142 -18.06 9.42 -15.11
C ALA A 142 -18.01 10.57 -14.10
N ALA A 143 -19.15 11.21 -13.82
CA ALA A 143 -19.24 12.28 -12.83
C ALA A 143 -19.06 11.72 -11.41
N ALA A 144 -19.68 10.59 -11.09
CA ALA A 144 -19.54 9.95 -9.78
C ALA A 144 -18.11 9.45 -9.50
N VAL A 145 -17.45 8.86 -10.49
CA VAL A 145 -16.04 8.41 -10.39
C VAL A 145 -15.07 9.59 -10.35
N GLY A 146 -15.38 10.68 -11.06
CA GLY A 146 -14.60 11.92 -11.01
C GLY A 146 -14.84 12.77 -9.75
N ASP A 147 -15.78 12.40 -8.89
CA ASP A 147 -16.11 13.14 -7.68
C ASP A 147 -15.07 12.83 -6.57
N LEU A 148 -14.15 13.77 -6.39
CA LEU A 148 -13.06 13.64 -5.43
C LEU A 148 -13.58 13.51 -3.99
N ASP A 149 -14.63 14.24 -3.61
CA ASP A 149 -15.15 14.20 -2.24
C ASP A 149 -15.75 12.83 -1.91
N LEU A 150 -16.47 12.21 -2.87
CA LEU A 150 -16.98 10.85 -2.71
C LEU A 150 -15.85 9.81 -2.64
N THR A 151 -14.81 9.99 -3.44
CA THR A 151 -13.63 9.10 -3.44
C THR A 151 -12.92 9.17 -2.08
N LEU A 152 -12.58 10.38 -1.61
CA LEU A 152 -11.90 10.60 -0.34
C LEU A 152 -12.77 10.24 0.87
N GLY A 153 -14.08 10.42 0.75
CA GLY A 153 -15.03 10.16 1.82
C GLY A 153 -15.42 8.69 1.97
N GLY A 154 -15.32 7.90 0.90
CA GLY A 154 -15.75 6.50 0.85
C GLY A 154 -14.64 5.44 0.95
N GLN A 155 -13.38 5.82 0.70
CA GLN A 155 -12.26 4.88 0.75
C GLN A 155 -11.65 4.74 2.15
N ALA A 156 -11.20 3.53 2.50
CA ALA A 156 -10.61 3.23 3.81
C ALA A 156 -9.24 3.91 4.03
N ASP A 157 -8.54 4.19 2.93
CA ASP A 157 -7.22 4.83 2.87
C ASP A 157 -7.18 6.16 3.61
N PHE A 158 -8.28 6.92 3.57
CA PHE A 158 -8.31 8.27 4.10
C PHE A 158 -8.83 8.39 5.54
N MET A 159 -9.27 7.29 6.16
CA MET A 159 -9.77 7.34 7.55
C MET A 159 -8.70 7.84 8.53
N THR A 160 -7.51 7.24 8.47
CA THR A 160 -6.40 7.55 9.39
C THR A 160 -5.78 8.90 9.08
N SER A 161 -5.52 9.19 7.80
CA SER A 161 -4.91 10.44 7.37
C SER A 161 -5.84 11.64 7.57
N ARG A 162 -7.16 11.47 7.44
CA ARG A 162 -8.15 12.49 7.83
C ARG A 162 -8.13 12.77 9.32
N ALA A 163 -8.01 11.73 10.15
CA ALA A 163 -7.86 11.90 11.60
C ALA A 163 -6.56 12.63 11.96
N ALA A 164 -5.43 12.22 11.38
CA ALA A 164 -4.15 12.88 11.56
C ALA A 164 -4.20 14.36 11.14
N TYR A 165 -4.75 14.64 9.95
CA TYR A 165 -4.90 16.00 9.43
C TYR A 165 -5.77 16.89 10.34
N LYS A 166 -6.95 16.39 10.77
CA LYS A 166 -7.89 17.18 11.57
C LYS A 166 -7.45 17.39 13.01
N LEU A 167 -6.64 16.48 13.55
CA LEU A 167 -6.11 16.57 14.90
C LEU A 167 -4.69 17.15 14.96
N GLY A 168 -4.04 17.39 13.81
CA GLY A 168 -2.68 17.93 13.75
C GLY A 168 -1.60 16.92 14.16
N LEU A 169 -1.83 15.62 13.94
CA LEU A 169 -0.92 14.55 14.33
C LEU A 169 0.14 14.31 13.25
N ARG A 170 1.36 13.98 13.66
CA ARG A 170 2.55 13.93 12.79
C ARG A 170 3.26 12.57 12.74
N GLY A 171 2.80 11.59 13.51
CA GLY A 171 3.35 10.23 13.45
C GLY A 171 2.83 9.44 12.23
N PRO A 172 3.22 8.17 12.10
CA PRO A 172 2.75 7.30 11.03
C PRO A 172 1.21 7.24 10.99
N SER A 173 0.62 7.36 9.81
CA SER A 173 -0.83 7.27 9.62
C SER A 173 -1.15 6.18 8.60
N VAL A 174 -1.55 5.01 9.08
CA VAL A 174 -1.62 3.79 8.27
C VAL A 174 -2.99 3.13 8.40
N SER A 175 -3.68 2.97 7.26
CA SER A 175 -4.86 2.12 7.16
C SER A 175 -4.44 0.65 6.99
N VAL A 176 -4.87 -0.22 7.91
CA VAL A 176 -4.50 -1.65 7.96
C VAL A 176 -5.71 -2.50 7.55
N GLN A 177 -5.58 -3.37 6.55
CA GLN A 177 -6.69 -4.21 6.06
C GLN A 177 -6.30 -5.68 6.00
N THR A 178 -6.75 -6.46 6.99
CA THR A 178 -6.53 -7.91 7.11
C THR A 178 -7.84 -8.66 7.37
N GLY A 179 -8.96 -8.15 6.84
CA GLY A 179 -10.30 -8.72 7.05
C GLY A 179 -10.80 -8.46 8.47
N CYS A 180 -11.27 -9.50 9.16
CA CYS A 180 -11.84 -9.38 10.50
C CYS A 180 -10.81 -9.14 11.61
N SER A 181 -9.52 -9.41 11.35
CA SER A 181 -8.43 -9.17 12.29
C SER A 181 -7.84 -7.75 12.22
N SER A 182 -8.27 -6.92 11.27
CA SER A 182 -7.64 -5.63 10.92
C SER A 182 -7.32 -4.73 12.11
N SER A 183 -8.28 -4.47 13.00
CA SER A 183 -8.05 -3.56 14.12
C SER A 183 -7.13 -4.11 15.21
N LEU A 184 -7.00 -5.43 15.36
CA LEU A 184 -6.01 -6.02 16.27
C LEU A 184 -4.61 -6.06 15.62
N THR A 185 -4.55 -6.26 14.30
CA THR A 185 -3.33 -6.06 13.50
C THR A 185 -2.86 -4.60 13.59
N ALA A 186 -3.78 -3.62 13.62
CA ALA A 186 -3.47 -2.21 13.82
C ALA A 186 -2.84 -1.94 15.21
N VAL A 187 -3.32 -2.61 16.27
CA VAL A 187 -2.68 -2.59 17.61
C VAL A 187 -1.26 -3.17 17.55
N HIS A 188 -1.05 -4.25 16.80
CA HIS A 188 0.27 -4.86 16.63
C HIS A 188 1.26 -3.91 15.95
N TYR A 189 0.94 -3.37 14.77
CA TYR A 189 1.86 -2.47 14.07
C TYR A 189 2.04 -1.13 14.79
N GLY A 190 1.00 -0.60 15.43
CA GLY A 190 1.13 0.56 16.30
C GLY A 190 2.07 0.31 17.49
N THR A 191 2.03 -0.89 18.07
CA THR A 191 2.99 -1.31 19.12
C THR A 191 4.41 -1.33 18.58
N LEU A 192 4.63 -1.83 17.37
CA LEU A 192 5.96 -1.83 16.76
C LEU A 192 6.48 -0.41 16.50
N SER A 193 5.65 0.52 16.03
CA SER A 193 6.07 1.93 15.83
C SER A 193 6.41 2.66 17.13
N LEU A 194 5.78 2.30 18.26
CA LEU A 194 6.18 2.81 19.58
C LEU A 194 7.54 2.26 20.01
N LEU A 195 7.82 0.99 19.70
CA LEU A 195 9.06 0.30 20.06
C LEU A 195 10.23 0.70 19.16
N SER A 196 9.98 1.03 17.89
CA SER A 196 10.99 1.55 16.96
C SER A 196 11.30 3.04 17.18
N GLY A 197 10.47 3.74 17.96
CA GLY A 197 10.64 5.17 18.23
C GLY A 197 10.13 6.09 17.12
N GLU A 198 9.31 5.60 16.19
CA GLU A 198 8.65 6.41 15.16
C GLU A 198 7.59 7.36 15.74
N CYS A 199 7.07 7.05 16.93
CA CYS A 199 6.09 7.86 17.63
C CYS A 199 6.15 7.65 19.15
N ASP A 200 5.52 8.57 19.88
CA ASP A 200 5.42 8.59 21.34
C ASP A 200 4.06 8.10 21.83
N LEU A 201 3.02 8.34 21.02
CA LEU A 201 1.66 7.87 21.23
C LEU A 201 1.15 7.18 19.96
N VAL A 202 0.24 6.23 20.14
CA VAL A 202 -0.49 5.59 19.04
C VAL A 202 -1.98 5.59 19.32
N LEU A 203 -2.76 6.02 18.33
CA LEU A 203 -4.17 5.72 18.21
C LEU A 203 -4.33 4.44 17.39
N ALA A 204 -4.80 3.36 18.00
CA ALA A 204 -5.06 2.10 17.32
C ALA A 204 -6.57 1.75 17.36
N GLY A 205 -7.16 1.32 16.25
CA GLY A 205 -8.59 1.05 16.25
C GLY A 205 -9.20 0.53 14.95
N GLY A 206 -10.51 0.71 14.83
CA GLY A 206 -11.25 0.40 13.61
C GLY A 206 -12.72 0.79 13.70
N ALA A 207 -13.36 0.81 12.55
CA ALA A 207 -14.78 1.14 12.39
C ALA A 207 -15.50 0.16 11.46
N THR A 208 -16.76 -0.09 11.75
CA THR A 208 -17.71 -0.76 10.86
C THR A 208 -19.07 -0.15 11.10
N VAL A 209 -19.71 0.38 10.06
CA VAL A 209 -21.06 0.92 10.16
C VAL A 209 -21.85 0.36 8.99
N LEU A 210 -22.89 -0.41 9.33
CA LEU A 210 -23.73 -1.09 8.36
C LEU A 210 -24.96 -0.27 7.94
N ASP A 211 -25.25 0.83 8.63
CA ASP A 211 -26.41 1.67 8.35
C ASP A 211 -26.40 2.26 6.91
N PRO A 212 -27.53 2.23 6.17
CA PRO A 212 -28.82 1.67 6.56
C PRO A 212 -28.79 0.13 6.72
N LEU A 213 -29.41 -0.38 7.79
CA LEU A 213 -29.36 -1.81 8.11
C LEU A 213 -30.18 -2.63 7.10
N LEU A 214 -29.51 -3.58 6.47
CA LEU A 214 -30.09 -4.51 5.52
C LEU A 214 -30.26 -5.86 6.22
N GLY A 215 -31.48 -6.40 6.24
CA GLY A 215 -31.70 -7.79 6.63
C GLY A 215 -31.03 -8.73 5.61
N TYR A 216 -31.01 -10.03 5.88
CA TYR A 216 -30.32 -10.97 5.00
C TYR A 216 -31.03 -12.31 4.88
N GLN A 217 -30.78 -13.00 3.76
CA GLN A 217 -31.23 -14.37 3.54
C GLN A 217 -30.06 -15.33 3.75
N PRO A 218 -30.11 -16.22 4.75
CA PRO A 218 -29.09 -17.24 4.93
C PRO A 218 -29.15 -18.23 3.76
N ALA A 219 -27.98 -18.61 3.24
CA ALA A 219 -27.83 -19.64 2.23
C ALA A 219 -27.35 -20.95 2.87
N PRO A 220 -27.80 -22.13 2.41
CA PRO A 220 -27.28 -23.40 2.90
C PRO A 220 -25.75 -23.47 2.78
N GLY A 221 -25.06 -23.75 3.89
CA GLY A 221 -23.59 -23.81 3.94
C GLY A 221 -22.89 -22.44 3.95
N GLY A 222 -23.63 -21.33 4.04
CA GLY A 222 -23.08 -20.01 4.31
C GLY A 222 -22.57 -19.86 5.75
N TRP A 223 -21.88 -18.75 6.03
CA TRP A 223 -21.33 -18.46 7.36
C TRP A 223 -22.18 -17.49 8.18
N VAL A 224 -23.27 -16.95 7.63
CA VAL A 224 -24.19 -16.07 8.37
C VAL A 224 -25.19 -16.90 9.18
N SER A 225 -25.57 -16.44 10.36
CA SER A 225 -26.46 -17.17 11.26
C SER A 225 -27.87 -17.28 10.70
N GLU A 226 -28.57 -18.37 11.02
CA GLU A 226 -29.95 -18.58 10.57
C GLU A 226 -30.99 -17.78 11.36
N ASP A 227 -30.63 -17.27 12.54
CA ASP A 227 -31.55 -16.59 13.46
C ASP A 227 -31.16 -15.15 13.80
N GLY A 228 -30.02 -14.67 13.30
CA GLY A 228 -29.56 -13.30 13.56
C GLY A 228 -28.67 -13.12 14.80
N TYR A 229 -28.34 -14.20 15.51
CA TYR A 229 -27.56 -14.15 16.74
C TYR A 229 -26.23 -14.90 16.62
N VAL A 230 -25.19 -14.35 17.22
CA VAL A 230 -23.88 -15.01 17.32
C VAL A 230 -23.85 -15.85 18.59
N ARG A 231 -23.80 -17.18 18.44
CA ARG A 231 -23.82 -18.13 19.57
C ARG A 231 -22.45 -18.81 19.73
N SER A 232 -21.42 -18.02 20.03
CA SER A 232 -20.04 -18.50 20.06
C SER A 232 -19.88 -19.67 21.03
N PHE A 233 -19.29 -20.76 20.54
CA PHE A 233 -19.01 -22.03 21.23
C PHE A 233 -20.23 -22.85 21.67
N ASP A 234 -21.46 -22.40 21.41
CA ASP A 234 -22.68 -23.14 21.75
C ASP A 234 -23.00 -24.24 20.72
N ALA A 235 -23.66 -25.31 21.16
CA ALA A 235 -24.11 -26.40 20.29
C ALA A 235 -25.12 -25.96 19.22
N LYS A 236 -25.84 -24.85 19.45
CA LYS A 236 -26.81 -24.24 18.53
C LYS A 236 -26.19 -23.16 17.64
N SER A 237 -24.87 -23.02 17.64
CA SER A 237 -24.17 -22.12 16.72
C SER A 237 -24.49 -22.48 15.26
N SER A 238 -24.88 -21.49 14.46
CA SER A 238 -25.27 -21.67 13.05
C SER A 238 -24.54 -20.73 12.09
N GLY A 239 -23.87 -19.70 12.62
CA GLY A 239 -23.16 -18.70 11.84
C GLY A 239 -22.98 -17.39 12.61
N THR A 240 -22.52 -16.37 11.90
CA THR A 240 -22.28 -15.03 12.43
C THR A 240 -23.35 -14.03 11.98
N THR A 241 -23.55 -12.95 12.73
CA THR A 241 -24.35 -11.79 12.28
C THR A 241 -23.51 -10.54 12.42
N TYR A 242 -23.49 -9.70 11.38
CA TYR A 242 -22.71 -8.47 11.40
C TYR A 242 -23.38 -7.37 12.25
N GLY A 243 -22.55 -6.55 12.89
CA GLY A 243 -22.99 -5.39 13.66
C GLY A 243 -22.17 -4.13 13.33
N SER A 244 -22.65 -2.98 13.80
CA SER A 244 -21.95 -1.69 13.69
C SER A 244 -21.17 -1.36 14.97
N GLY A 245 -19.99 -0.78 14.85
CA GLY A 245 -19.20 -0.29 15.98
C GLY A 245 -17.90 0.40 15.57
N VAL A 246 -17.43 1.29 16.45
CA VAL A 246 -16.19 2.04 16.31
C VAL A 246 -15.44 1.99 17.63
N GLY A 247 -14.16 1.63 17.60
CA GLY A 247 -13.30 1.58 18.79
C GLY A 247 -11.91 2.13 18.49
N VAL A 248 -11.37 2.88 19.45
CA VAL A 248 -10.03 3.47 19.42
C VAL A 248 -9.41 3.35 20.80
N VAL A 249 -8.14 2.95 20.87
CA VAL A 249 -7.33 2.98 22.09
C VAL A 249 -6.10 3.86 21.89
N VAL A 250 -5.63 4.46 22.98
CA VAL A 250 -4.35 5.17 23.03
C VAL A 250 -3.31 4.26 23.66
N LEU A 251 -2.21 4.04 22.94
CA LEU A 251 -1.08 3.23 23.37
C LEU A 251 0.14 4.12 23.59
N ARG A 252 0.93 3.78 24.61
CA ARG A 252 2.19 4.46 24.95
C ARG A 252 3.18 3.47 25.54
N ARG A 253 4.49 3.71 25.39
CA ARG A 253 5.49 2.95 26.16
C ARG A 253 5.20 3.04 27.65
N LEU A 254 5.18 1.90 28.35
CA LEU A 254 4.79 1.84 29.77
C LEU A 254 5.66 2.73 30.65
N ALA A 255 6.98 2.74 30.41
CA ALA A 255 7.91 3.58 31.16
C ALA A 255 7.54 5.06 31.06
N ASP A 256 7.25 5.56 29.85
CA ASP A 256 6.86 6.94 29.61
C ASP A 256 5.49 7.26 30.22
N ALA A 257 4.54 6.33 30.12
CA ALA A 257 3.22 6.49 30.72
C ALA A 257 3.29 6.62 32.26
N LEU A 258 4.13 5.79 32.91
CA LEU A 258 4.35 5.86 34.35
C LEU A 258 5.11 7.12 34.76
N ALA A 259 6.14 7.48 33.98
CA ALA A 259 6.93 8.69 34.20
C ALA A 259 6.03 9.93 34.17
N ASP A 260 5.12 10.02 33.21
CA ASP A 260 4.24 11.17 32.99
C ASP A 260 2.95 11.15 33.83
N GLY A 261 2.69 10.07 34.57
CA GLY A 261 1.49 9.93 35.38
C GLY A 261 0.21 9.69 34.58
N ASP A 262 0.30 9.02 33.43
CA ASP A 262 -0.83 8.64 32.58
C ASP A 262 -1.76 7.61 33.25
N PRO A 263 -3.06 7.57 32.88
CA PRO A 263 -3.98 6.59 33.42
C PRO A 263 -3.79 5.23 32.74
N VAL A 264 -2.86 4.41 33.25
CA VAL A 264 -2.65 3.05 32.73
C VAL A 264 -3.87 2.17 33.03
N LEU A 265 -4.61 1.79 31.98
CA LEU A 265 -5.82 0.98 32.07
C LEU A 265 -5.51 -0.52 32.05
N ALA A 266 -4.50 -0.91 31.28
CA ALA A 266 -3.95 -2.26 31.19
C ALA A 266 -2.54 -2.20 30.57
N VAL A 267 -1.78 -3.28 30.68
CA VAL A 267 -0.45 -3.41 30.05
C VAL A 267 -0.50 -4.45 28.94
N LEU A 268 -0.13 -4.06 27.73
CA LEU A 268 0.10 -4.95 26.61
C LEU A 268 1.51 -5.53 26.69
N ARG A 269 1.57 -6.83 26.99
CA ARG A 269 2.81 -7.60 27.20
C ARG A 269 3.33 -8.23 25.93
N GLY A 270 2.49 -8.45 24.92
CA GLY A 270 2.90 -9.10 23.69
C GLY A 270 1.81 -9.07 22.64
N THR A 271 2.23 -8.98 21.38
CA THR A 271 1.36 -9.20 20.23
C THR A 271 2.08 -10.05 19.19
N ALA A 272 1.32 -10.79 18.39
CA ALA A 272 1.81 -11.50 17.22
C ALA A 272 0.78 -11.47 16.10
N VAL A 273 1.26 -11.47 14.85
CA VAL A 273 0.46 -11.59 13.64
C VAL A 273 1.07 -12.68 12.77
N GLY A 274 0.24 -13.50 12.13
CA GLY A 274 0.68 -14.52 11.17
C GLY A 274 -0.43 -14.88 10.20
N ASN A 275 -0.18 -15.83 9.30
CA ASN A 275 -1.16 -16.27 8.31
C ASN A 275 -1.26 -17.80 8.27
N ASP A 276 -2.48 -18.31 8.05
CA ASP A 276 -2.78 -19.73 7.91
C ASP A 276 -2.09 -20.43 6.73
N GLY A 277 -1.64 -19.69 5.71
CA GLY A 277 -0.94 -20.26 4.55
C GLY A 277 -1.87 -21.05 3.61
N GLY A 278 -1.26 -21.98 2.84
CA GLY A 278 -1.95 -22.73 1.78
C GLY A 278 -2.62 -24.04 2.22
N ASP A 279 -2.29 -24.55 3.42
CA ASP A 279 -2.75 -25.87 3.88
C ASP A 279 -4.15 -25.80 4.52
N ARG A 280 -5.17 -25.49 3.72
CA ARG A 280 -6.56 -25.31 4.19
C ARG A 280 -7.56 -25.71 3.12
N LEU A 281 -8.77 -26.10 3.56
CA LEU A 281 -9.84 -26.60 2.67
C LEU A 281 -10.35 -25.56 1.67
N GLY A 282 -10.08 -24.27 1.90
CA GLY A 282 -10.46 -23.18 1.02
C GLY A 282 -10.01 -21.84 1.59
N TYR A 283 -10.15 -20.78 0.81
CA TYR A 283 -9.67 -19.43 1.15
C TYR A 283 -10.23 -18.89 2.48
N VAL A 284 -11.49 -19.21 2.79
CA VAL A 284 -12.20 -18.75 3.98
C VAL A 284 -12.08 -19.70 5.17
N ALA A 285 -11.52 -20.89 4.97
CA ALA A 285 -11.42 -21.91 6.02
C ALA A 285 -10.22 -21.59 6.93
N PRO A 286 -10.40 -21.58 8.26
CA PRO A 286 -9.29 -21.39 9.19
C PRO A 286 -8.38 -22.62 9.19
N ASN A 287 -7.10 -22.42 9.51
CA ASN A 287 -6.15 -23.50 9.78
C ASN A 287 -5.85 -23.59 11.28
N LEU A 288 -6.03 -24.78 11.87
CA LEU A 288 -5.81 -25.01 13.31
C LEU A 288 -4.38 -24.68 13.73
N ASP A 289 -3.39 -25.11 12.95
CA ASP A 289 -1.97 -24.94 13.25
C ASP A 289 -1.54 -23.48 13.08
N GLY A 290 -2.00 -22.81 12.02
CA GLY A 290 -1.77 -21.39 11.79
C GLY A 290 -2.28 -20.51 12.93
N VAL A 291 -3.49 -20.79 13.43
CA VAL A 291 -4.03 -20.08 14.61
C VAL A 291 -3.20 -20.43 15.87
N ALA A 292 -2.89 -21.70 16.10
CA ALA A 292 -2.14 -22.14 17.27
C ALA A 292 -0.73 -21.53 17.31
N ASP A 293 -0.06 -21.42 16.16
CA ASP A 293 1.29 -20.88 16.03
C ASP A 293 1.34 -19.38 16.37
N VAL A 294 0.34 -18.60 15.94
CA VAL A 294 0.25 -17.18 16.27
C VAL A 294 -0.05 -16.98 17.77
N VAL A 295 -0.94 -17.80 18.35
CA VAL A 295 -1.20 -17.78 19.80
C VAL A 295 0.07 -18.12 20.58
N ALA A 296 0.78 -19.18 20.18
CA ALA A 296 2.05 -19.56 20.79
C ALA A 296 3.13 -18.49 20.64
N ALA A 297 3.19 -17.80 19.49
CA ALA A 297 4.09 -16.69 19.25
C ALA A 297 3.79 -15.50 20.18
N ALA A 298 2.52 -15.11 20.34
CA ALA A 298 2.15 -14.02 21.24
C ALA A 298 2.48 -14.33 22.70
N LEU A 299 2.19 -15.55 23.17
CA LEU A 299 2.58 -16.01 24.51
C LEU A 299 4.10 -15.97 24.71
N ARG A 300 4.87 -16.47 23.74
CA ARG A 300 6.34 -16.45 23.77
C ARG A 300 6.90 -15.02 23.79
N VAL A 301 6.41 -14.16 22.91
CA VAL A 301 6.78 -12.74 22.86
C VAL A 301 6.44 -12.07 24.19
N SER A 302 5.29 -12.37 24.79
CA SER A 302 4.89 -11.79 26.08
C SER A 302 5.69 -12.27 27.28
N GLY A 303 6.36 -13.43 27.16
CA GLY A 303 6.99 -14.10 28.29
C GLY A 303 5.99 -14.63 29.32
N VAL A 304 4.70 -14.72 28.97
CA VAL A 304 3.62 -15.18 29.85
C VAL A 304 3.33 -16.66 29.57
N PRO A 305 3.53 -17.56 30.55
CA PRO A 305 3.07 -18.95 30.46
C PRO A 305 1.54 -19.01 30.36
N ALA A 306 1.01 -19.94 29.58
CA ALA A 306 -0.43 -20.08 29.37
C ALA A 306 -1.20 -20.38 30.67
N GLY A 307 -0.56 -21.03 31.65
CA GLY A 307 -1.13 -21.27 32.98
C GLY A 307 -1.45 -20.01 33.80
N LEU A 308 -0.93 -18.83 33.39
CA LEU A 308 -1.24 -17.54 34.01
C LEU A 308 -2.32 -16.74 33.25
N VAL A 309 -2.74 -17.20 32.08
CA VAL A 309 -3.85 -16.59 31.33
C VAL A 309 -5.17 -17.02 31.96
N ARG A 310 -5.95 -16.03 32.40
CA ARG A 310 -7.20 -16.24 33.17
C ARG A 310 -8.45 -16.07 32.32
N TYR A 311 -8.33 -15.36 31.21
CA TYR A 311 -9.42 -15.17 30.27
C TYR A 311 -8.89 -15.10 28.83
N VAL A 312 -9.62 -15.72 27.91
CA VAL A 312 -9.45 -15.55 26.47
C VAL A 312 -10.69 -14.85 25.94
N GLU A 313 -10.48 -13.65 25.40
CA GLU A 313 -11.40 -13.03 24.46
C GLU A 313 -11.12 -13.61 23.08
N ALA A 314 -11.90 -14.62 22.71
CA ALA A 314 -11.79 -15.29 21.44
C ALA A 314 -12.37 -14.45 20.30
N HIS A 315 -12.07 -14.84 19.08
CA HIS A 315 -12.74 -14.34 17.90
C HIS A 315 -14.22 -14.78 17.93
N GLY A 316 -14.48 -16.08 18.08
CA GLY A 316 -15.78 -16.64 18.46
C GLY A 316 -16.91 -16.25 17.50
N THR A 317 -16.78 -16.61 16.23
CA THR A 317 -17.72 -16.22 15.16
C THR A 317 -19.13 -16.78 15.31
N GLY A 318 -19.34 -17.82 16.13
CA GLY A 318 -20.59 -18.55 16.17
C GLY A 318 -20.78 -19.49 14.98
N THR A 319 -19.73 -19.72 14.18
CA THR A 319 -19.77 -20.72 13.11
C THR A 319 -19.39 -22.10 13.66
N PRO A 320 -20.08 -23.19 13.29
CA PRO A 320 -19.78 -24.52 13.81
C PRO A 320 -18.32 -24.96 13.61
N LEU A 321 -17.75 -24.69 12.42
CA LEU A 321 -16.37 -25.05 12.08
C LEU A 321 -15.37 -24.08 12.73
N GLY A 322 -15.61 -22.76 12.64
CA GLY A 322 -14.66 -21.76 13.12
C GLY A 322 -14.47 -21.83 14.63
N ASP A 323 -15.55 -21.95 15.40
CA ASP A 323 -15.47 -22.02 16.86
C ASP A 323 -14.77 -23.31 17.34
N HIS A 324 -15.01 -24.43 16.66
CA HIS A 324 -14.34 -25.70 16.95
C HIS A 324 -12.83 -25.61 16.66
N VAL A 325 -12.44 -25.09 15.49
CA VAL A 325 -11.03 -24.90 15.13
C VAL A 325 -10.34 -23.95 16.10
N GLU A 326 -10.99 -22.85 16.47
CA GLU A 326 -10.43 -21.88 17.42
C GLU A 326 -10.22 -22.49 18.82
N LEU A 327 -11.19 -23.25 19.33
CA LEU A 327 -11.07 -23.94 20.63
C LEU A 327 -9.86 -24.89 20.64
N LEU A 328 -9.73 -25.72 19.59
CA LEU A 328 -8.64 -26.67 19.49
C LEU A 328 -7.28 -25.99 19.30
N ALA A 329 -7.21 -24.93 18.49
CA ALA A 329 -5.99 -24.17 18.26
C ALA A 329 -5.49 -23.49 19.55
N LEU A 330 -6.39 -22.84 20.29
CA LEU A 330 -6.11 -22.27 21.60
C LEU A 330 -5.63 -23.34 22.58
N ALA A 331 -6.32 -24.48 22.65
CA ALA A 331 -5.94 -25.59 23.54
C ALA A 331 -4.57 -26.16 23.17
N LYS A 332 -4.27 -26.32 21.88
CA LYS A 332 -2.97 -26.77 21.37
C LYS A 332 -1.85 -25.83 21.79
N ALA A 333 -2.03 -24.51 21.62
CA ALA A 333 -1.04 -23.52 22.00
C ALA A 333 -0.82 -23.47 23.52
N PHE A 334 -1.89 -23.55 24.32
CA PHE A 334 -1.81 -23.51 25.78
C PHE A 334 -1.08 -24.73 26.36
N ARG A 335 -1.31 -25.91 25.77
CA ARG A 335 -0.67 -27.19 26.15
C ARG A 335 0.85 -27.19 26.04
N LEU A 336 1.44 -26.22 25.35
CA LEU A 336 2.90 -26.06 25.30
C LEU A 336 3.51 -25.68 26.66
N SER A 337 2.71 -25.14 27.60
CA SER A 337 3.23 -24.66 28.90
C SER A 337 2.41 -25.06 30.13
N THR A 338 1.25 -25.70 29.97
CA THR A 338 0.44 -26.21 31.08
C THR A 338 -0.40 -27.43 30.67
N ALA A 339 -0.68 -28.31 31.64
CA ALA A 339 -1.60 -29.43 31.49
C ALA A 339 -2.94 -29.22 32.23
N ASP A 340 -3.10 -28.08 32.91
CA ASP A 340 -4.29 -27.77 33.68
C ASP A 340 -5.50 -27.56 32.77
N THR A 341 -6.68 -27.92 33.27
CA THR A 341 -7.96 -27.86 32.53
C THR A 341 -8.98 -27.01 33.27
N GLY A 342 -9.95 -26.44 32.54
CA GLY A 342 -11.09 -25.70 33.09
C GLY A 342 -10.78 -24.44 33.92
N TYR A 343 -9.55 -23.92 33.91
CA TYR A 343 -9.14 -22.81 34.77
C TYR A 343 -9.26 -21.42 34.10
N CYS A 344 -9.30 -21.36 32.78
CA CYS A 344 -9.30 -20.11 32.01
C CYS A 344 -10.70 -19.84 31.45
N GLY A 345 -11.26 -18.64 31.68
CA GLY A 345 -12.52 -18.24 31.05
C GLY A 345 -12.35 -18.07 29.54
N LEU A 346 -13.38 -18.40 28.76
CA LEU A 346 -13.45 -18.24 27.31
C LEU A 346 -14.75 -17.56 26.93
N GLY A 347 -14.68 -16.48 26.17
CA GLY A 347 -15.86 -15.78 25.66
C GLY A 347 -15.57 -14.95 24.42
N SER A 348 -16.62 -14.38 23.83
CA SER A 348 -16.50 -13.45 22.69
C SER A 348 -17.57 -12.37 22.79
N VAL A 349 -17.17 -11.11 22.59
CA VAL A 349 -18.07 -9.96 22.55
C VAL A 349 -19.03 -10.02 21.36
N MET A 350 -18.75 -10.83 20.33
CA MET A 350 -19.65 -10.96 19.19
C MET A 350 -21.04 -11.47 19.61
N ALA A 351 -21.14 -12.26 20.69
CA ALA A 351 -22.41 -12.70 21.25
C ALA A 351 -23.24 -11.54 21.85
N ASN A 352 -22.60 -10.43 22.23
CA ASN A 352 -23.28 -9.23 22.72
C ASN A 352 -23.72 -8.31 21.58
N ILE A 353 -22.83 -8.03 20.61
CA ILE A 353 -22.99 -6.90 19.67
C ILE A 353 -22.87 -7.29 18.19
N GLY A 354 -22.79 -8.58 17.88
CA GLY A 354 -22.54 -9.07 16.53
C GLY A 354 -21.08 -8.93 16.10
N HIS A 355 -20.78 -9.40 14.90
CA HIS A 355 -19.46 -9.32 14.29
C HIS A 355 -19.24 -7.95 13.65
N LEU A 356 -18.32 -7.18 14.23
CA LEU A 356 -18.04 -5.81 13.79
C LEU A 356 -17.01 -5.72 12.64
N GLY A 357 -16.96 -6.71 11.74
CA GLY A 357 -16.00 -6.74 10.63
C GLY A 357 -14.55 -6.38 11.04
N PRO A 358 -13.90 -5.43 10.35
CA PRO A 358 -12.58 -4.89 10.71
C PRO A 358 -12.45 -4.33 12.14
N ALA A 359 -13.55 -3.88 12.77
CA ALA A 359 -13.57 -3.36 14.14
C ALA A 359 -13.78 -4.43 15.23
N ALA A 360 -13.90 -5.71 14.86
CA ALA A 360 -14.13 -6.78 15.83
C ALA A 360 -12.98 -6.93 16.84
N GLY A 361 -11.74 -6.87 16.35
CA GLY A 361 -10.53 -6.98 17.18
C GLY A 361 -10.47 -5.93 18.29
N ILE A 362 -10.74 -4.65 17.97
CA ILE A 362 -10.68 -3.58 18.96
C ILE A 362 -11.83 -3.64 19.98
N ALA A 363 -13.02 -4.10 19.59
CA ALA A 363 -14.13 -4.28 20.54
C ALA A 363 -13.79 -5.36 21.58
N GLY A 364 -13.27 -6.51 21.14
CA GLY A 364 -12.78 -7.56 22.02
C GLY A 364 -11.61 -7.08 22.88
N PHE A 365 -10.66 -6.33 22.30
CA PHE A 365 -9.54 -5.75 23.01
C PHE A 365 -9.98 -4.80 24.13
N ILE A 366 -10.95 -3.91 23.89
CA ILE A 366 -11.48 -3.00 24.93
C ILE A 366 -12.15 -3.80 26.05
N LYS A 367 -12.93 -4.83 25.74
CA LYS A 367 -13.49 -5.74 26.75
C LYS A 367 -12.38 -6.39 27.57
N ALA A 368 -11.33 -6.89 26.92
CA ALA A 368 -10.18 -7.51 27.56
C ALA A 368 -9.39 -6.54 28.45
N VAL A 369 -9.27 -5.26 28.08
CA VAL A 369 -8.70 -4.21 28.94
C VAL A 369 -9.50 -4.08 30.23
N HIS A 370 -10.83 -4.10 30.16
CA HIS A 370 -11.67 -4.07 31.36
C HIS A 370 -11.57 -5.34 32.21
N VAL A 371 -11.51 -6.53 31.59
CA VAL A 371 -11.28 -7.80 32.31
C VAL A 371 -9.92 -7.77 33.02
N ALA A 372 -8.86 -7.37 32.32
CA ALA A 372 -7.52 -7.22 32.89
C ALA A 372 -7.50 -6.19 34.03
N ARG A 373 -8.21 -5.07 33.89
CA ARG A 373 -8.28 -4.02 34.91
C ARG A 373 -9.07 -4.42 36.15
N THR A 374 -10.22 -5.06 35.97
CA THR A 374 -11.21 -5.29 37.06
C THR A 374 -11.11 -6.68 37.68
N GLY A 375 -10.54 -7.65 36.97
CA GLY A 375 -10.58 -9.06 37.37
C GLY A 375 -11.97 -9.68 37.24
N VAL A 376 -12.93 -9.01 36.61
CA VAL A 376 -14.29 -9.55 36.42
C VAL A 376 -14.36 -10.26 35.07
N LEU A 377 -14.69 -11.55 35.10
CA LEU A 377 -15.07 -12.33 33.93
C LEU A 377 -16.57 -12.10 33.66
N PRO A 378 -16.94 -11.45 32.55
CA PRO A 378 -18.33 -11.19 32.23
C PRO A 378 -19.05 -12.47 31.80
N PRO A 379 -20.38 -12.56 32.00
CA PRO A 379 -21.16 -13.66 31.44
C PRO A 379 -21.09 -13.63 29.91
N HIS A 380 -20.89 -14.81 29.30
CA HIS A 380 -20.97 -15.04 27.87
C HIS A 380 -22.42 -15.33 27.49
N PRO A 381 -23.12 -14.40 26.83
CA PRO A 381 -24.54 -14.57 26.54
C PRO A 381 -24.77 -15.61 25.44
N ALA A 382 -26.02 -16.09 25.34
CA ALA A 382 -26.47 -17.04 24.31
C ALA A 382 -25.72 -18.38 24.28
N PHE A 383 -25.05 -18.76 25.38
CA PHE A 383 -24.42 -20.06 25.61
C PHE A 383 -25.23 -20.89 26.62
N ASP A 384 -25.59 -22.11 26.22
CA ASP A 384 -26.35 -23.10 26.98
C ASP A 384 -25.51 -24.38 27.18
N SER A 385 -24.92 -24.90 26.09
CA SER A 385 -24.05 -26.09 26.15
C SER A 385 -23.04 -26.11 25.01
N PRO A 386 -21.82 -26.66 25.22
CA PRO A 386 -20.84 -26.77 24.15
C PRO A 386 -21.23 -27.82 23.11
N ARG A 387 -20.82 -27.62 21.85
CA ARG A 387 -21.02 -28.61 20.78
C ARG A 387 -20.34 -29.95 21.08
N ASP A 388 -19.13 -29.91 21.61
CA ASP A 388 -18.42 -31.09 22.13
C ASP A 388 -18.04 -30.86 23.60
N PRO A 389 -18.81 -31.43 24.55
CA PRO A 389 -18.53 -31.32 25.98
C PRO A 389 -17.21 -31.97 26.39
N ALA A 390 -16.76 -33.02 25.70
CA ALA A 390 -15.53 -33.73 26.04
C ALA A 390 -14.29 -32.91 25.64
N GLU A 391 -14.33 -32.27 24.47
CA GLU A 391 -13.26 -31.38 24.03
C GLU A 391 -13.12 -30.16 24.93
N LEU A 392 -14.23 -29.50 25.30
CA LEU A 392 -14.20 -28.37 26.23
C LEU A 392 -13.66 -28.81 27.60
N ALA A 393 -14.15 -29.92 28.16
CA ALA A 393 -13.70 -30.44 29.45
C ALA A 393 -12.21 -30.84 29.46
N ALA A 394 -11.68 -31.32 28.33
CA ALA A 394 -10.26 -31.64 28.17
C ALA A 394 -9.38 -30.42 27.85
N SER A 395 -9.95 -29.24 27.70
CA SER A 395 -9.25 -27.99 27.39
C SER A 395 -8.94 -27.18 28.66
N PRO A 396 -8.03 -26.19 28.57
CA PRO A 396 -7.83 -25.19 29.63
C PRO A 396 -9.07 -24.36 29.97
N PHE A 397 -10.09 -24.39 29.12
CA PHE A 397 -11.13 -23.37 29.06
C PHE A 397 -12.45 -23.78 29.72
N HIS A 398 -13.17 -22.80 30.25
CA HIS A 398 -14.59 -22.88 30.58
C HIS A 398 -15.30 -21.62 30.07
N VAL A 399 -16.59 -21.72 29.74
CA VAL A 399 -17.38 -20.57 29.28
C VAL A 399 -18.18 -20.01 30.47
N PRO A 400 -17.88 -18.80 30.96
CA PRO A 400 -18.58 -18.22 32.11
C PRO A 400 -20.00 -17.80 31.71
N THR A 401 -21.02 -18.36 32.34
CA THR A 401 -22.44 -17.97 32.11
C THR A 401 -22.94 -16.93 33.11
N GLU A 402 -22.15 -16.65 34.15
CA GLU A 402 -22.42 -15.66 35.18
C GLU A 402 -21.20 -14.75 35.36
N ARG A 403 -21.40 -13.62 36.03
CA ARG A 403 -20.32 -12.71 36.41
C ARG A 403 -19.45 -13.36 37.49
N VAL A 404 -18.19 -13.64 37.15
CA VAL A 404 -17.22 -14.26 38.08
C VAL A 404 -16.09 -13.26 38.39
N ALA A 405 -15.70 -13.16 39.66
CA ALA A 405 -14.50 -12.41 40.03
C ALA A 405 -13.29 -13.34 40.08
N ASP A 406 -12.24 -12.99 39.36
CA ASP A 406 -10.92 -13.59 39.49
C ASP A 406 -10.06 -12.75 40.44
N PRO A 407 -9.73 -13.26 41.64
CA PRO A 407 -8.94 -12.54 42.62
C PRO A 407 -7.44 -12.49 42.29
N ALA A 408 -6.97 -13.16 41.22
CA ALA A 408 -5.56 -13.18 40.89
C ALA A 408 -5.02 -11.77 40.57
N ALA A 409 -4.00 -11.34 41.32
CA ALA A 409 -3.34 -10.06 41.11
C ALA A 409 -2.54 -10.05 39.80
N ASP A 410 -1.88 -11.17 39.47
CA ASP A 410 -1.08 -11.36 38.25
C ASP A 410 -1.88 -12.04 37.13
N ARG A 411 -3.09 -11.52 36.88
CA ARG A 411 -3.99 -12.06 35.85
C ARG A 411 -3.61 -11.54 34.47
N HIS A 412 -3.64 -12.45 33.50
CA HIS A 412 -3.41 -12.13 32.10
C HIS A 412 -4.64 -12.45 31.26
N VAL A 413 -4.86 -11.65 30.22
CA VAL A 413 -5.98 -11.81 29.29
C VAL A 413 -5.43 -11.91 27.88
N LEU A 414 -5.83 -12.94 27.14
CA LEU A 414 -5.47 -13.11 25.74
C LEU A 414 -6.62 -12.67 24.85
N VAL A 415 -6.33 -11.95 23.78
CA VAL A 415 -7.29 -11.55 22.74
C VAL A 415 -6.88 -12.22 21.45
N ASN A 416 -7.77 -13.00 20.85
CA ASN A 416 -7.57 -13.64 19.56
C ASN A 416 -8.50 -13.02 18.51
N SER A 417 -7.99 -12.73 17.32
CA SER A 417 -8.80 -12.24 16.20
C SER A 417 -8.34 -12.87 14.89
N MET A 418 -9.27 -13.52 14.18
CA MET A 418 -8.99 -14.28 12.96
C MET A 418 -9.57 -13.55 11.75
N GLY A 419 -8.77 -13.33 10.71
CA GLY A 419 -9.19 -12.66 9.49
C GLY A 419 -9.59 -13.65 8.41
N VAL A 420 -10.68 -13.38 7.68
CA VAL A 420 -10.96 -14.05 6.41
C VAL A 420 -9.76 -13.86 5.47
N GLY A 421 -9.27 -14.95 4.86
CA GLY A 421 -8.00 -14.98 4.13
C GLY A 421 -6.82 -15.51 4.97
N GLY A 422 -7.02 -15.70 6.27
CA GLY A 422 -6.14 -16.44 7.18
C GLY A 422 -5.18 -15.59 8.00
N THR A 423 -5.23 -14.26 7.95
CA THR A 423 -4.37 -13.42 8.77
C THR A 423 -4.91 -13.36 10.20
N ASN A 424 -4.16 -13.91 11.15
CA ASN A 424 -4.52 -13.99 12.56
C ASN A 424 -3.70 -13.00 13.38
N ALA A 425 -4.33 -12.37 14.36
CA ALA A 425 -3.68 -11.45 15.29
C ALA A 425 -4.01 -11.84 16.74
N VAL A 426 -3.00 -11.81 17.61
CA VAL A 426 -3.16 -12.13 19.04
C VAL A 426 -2.49 -11.07 19.89
N ALA A 427 -3.13 -10.71 21.00
CA ALA A 427 -2.60 -9.80 22.01
C ALA A 427 -2.68 -10.40 23.42
N VAL A 428 -1.69 -10.14 24.27
CA VAL A 428 -1.65 -10.56 25.67
C VAL A 428 -1.59 -9.33 26.58
N LEU A 429 -2.62 -9.16 27.41
CA LEU A 429 -2.78 -8.07 28.36
C LEU A 429 -2.52 -8.55 29.79
N ALA A 430 -2.05 -7.63 30.63
CA ALA A 430 -1.94 -7.79 32.08
C ALA A 430 -2.69 -6.64 32.80
N ALA A 431 -2.98 -6.86 34.07
CA ALA A 431 -3.52 -5.82 34.95
C ALA A 431 -2.61 -4.57 34.97
N PRO A 432 -3.17 -3.36 35.12
CA PRO A 432 -2.35 -2.17 35.26
C PRO A 432 -1.51 -2.24 36.55
N PRO A 433 -0.27 -1.73 36.56
CA PRO A 433 0.53 -1.64 37.77
C PRO A 433 -0.05 -0.60 38.74
N GLU A 434 0.37 -0.66 40.00
CA GLU A 434 0.09 0.41 40.95
C GLU A 434 0.66 1.75 40.42
N PRO A 435 -0.08 2.87 40.53
CA PRO A 435 0.38 4.12 39.96
C PRO A 435 1.65 4.63 40.66
N ALA A 436 2.68 4.97 39.88
CA ALA A 436 4.00 5.34 40.39
C ALA A 436 4.03 6.70 41.11
N ARG A 437 3.27 7.69 40.64
CA ARG A 437 3.15 9.02 41.28
C ARG A 437 2.17 8.96 42.45
N PRO A 438 2.30 9.72 43.53
CA PRO A 438 1.25 9.85 44.55
C PRO A 438 0.03 10.61 43.99
N PRO A 439 -1.18 10.42 44.55
CA PRO A 439 -2.33 11.26 44.23
C PRO A 439 -2.06 12.73 44.53
N ALA A 440 -2.63 13.65 43.75
CA ALA A 440 -2.52 15.07 44.06
C ALA A 440 -3.30 15.40 45.34
N GLU A 441 -2.72 16.23 46.22
CA GLU A 441 -3.39 16.70 47.42
C GLU A 441 -4.58 17.61 47.07
N ALA A 442 -5.72 17.39 47.71
CA ALA A 442 -6.86 18.30 47.67
C ALA A 442 -6.86 19.15 48.93
N GLY A 443 -6.69 20.47 48.78
CA GLY A 443 -6.87 21.41 49.88
C GLY A 443 -8.35 21.55 50.30
N ASP A 444 -8.59 22.31 51.38
CA ASP A 444 -9.95 22.58 51.89
C ASP A 444 -10.87 23.26 50.86
N THR A 445 -10.28 23.88 49.84
CA THR A 445 -10.96 24.48 48.69
C THR A 445 -10.27 24.06 47.40
N VAL A 446 -11.05 23.57 46.43
CA VAL A 446 -10.58 23.10 45.13
C VAL A 446 -11.15 23.99 44.03
N ARG A 447 -10.33 24.28 43.01
CA ARG A 447 -10.72 25.03 41.80
C ARG A 447 -10.65 24.12 40.58
N LEU A 448 -11.80 23.80 39.98
CA LEU A 448 -11.89 23.03 38.73
C LEU A 448 -11.99 23.98 37.54
N VAL A 449 -11.15 23.77 36.53
CA VAL A 449 -11.16 24.52 35.27
C VAL A 449 -11.90 23.74 34.19
N LEU A 450 -12.79 24.39 33.45
CA LEU A 450 -13.58 23.78 32.38
C LEU A 450 -13.68 24.72 31.20
N SER A 451 -13.45 24.23 29.99
CA SER A 451 -13.63 25.05 28.79
C SER A 451 -14.31 24.32 27.65
N ALA A 452 -15.04 25.07 26.84
CA ALA A 452 -15.62 24.59 25.58
C ALA A 452 -15.68 25.70 24.52
N ARG A 453 -16.05 25.36 23.29
CA ARG A 453 -16.24 26.34 22.21
C ARG A 453 -17.52 27.14 22.38
N THR A 454 -18.54 26.56 22.99
CA THR A 454 -19.84 27.21 23.21
C THR A 454 -20.33 27.10 24.65
N ARG A 455 -21.22 28.03 25.00
CA ARG A 455 -21.94 28.07 26.29
C ARG A 455 -22.61 26.73 26.60
N ALA A 456 -23.32 26.17 25.62
CA ALA A 456 -24.09 24.94 25.78
C ALA A 456 -23.19 23.72 26.05
N GLU A 457 -22.06 23.61 25.36
CA GLU A 457 -21.07 22.55 25.56
C GLU A 457 -20.42 22.66 26.95
N LEU A 458 -20.09 23.87 27.39
CA LEU A 458 -19.53 24.08 28.73
C LEU A 458 -20.50 23.70 29.84
N ASP A 459 -21.80 24.02 29.67
CA ASP A 459 -22.84 23.65 30.61
C ASP A 459 -23.14 22.14 30.58
N ALA A 460 -22.98 21.48 29.42
CA ALA A 460 -23.05 20.02 29.31
C ALA A 460 -21.86 19.34 30.00
N LEU A 461 -20.63 19.81 29.75
CA LEU A 461 -19.42 19.28 30.37
C LEU A 461 -19.47 19.43 31.89
N SER A 462 -19.95 20.58 32.37
CA SER A 462 -20.12 20.82 33.81
C SER A 462 -21.07 19.81 34.45
N ARG A 463 -22.18 19.46 33.77
CA ARG A 463 -23.14 18.46 34.27
C ARG A 463 -22.56 17.05 34.24
N GLN A 464 -21.92 16.67 33.13
CA GLN A 464 -21.28 15.35 33.01
C GLN A 464 -20.20 15.15 34.08
N LEU A 465 -19.38 16.17 34.33
CA LEU A 465 -18.39 16.11 35.41
C LEU A 465 -19.06 16.05 36.79
N ALA A 466 -20.16 16.78 37.01
CA ALA A 466 -20.88 16.68 38.28
C ALA A 466 -21.43 15.27 38.51
N ASP A 467 -21.92 14.61 37.46
CA ASP A 467 -22.42 13.24 37.52
C ASP A 467 -21.28 12.25 37.82
N GLU A 468 -20.09 12.46 37.25
CA GLU A 468 -18.89 11.68 37.57
C GLU A 468 -18.50 11.84 39.05
N LEU A 469 -18.52 13.06 39.58
CA LEU A 469 -18.18 13.36 40.98
C LEU A 469 -19.16 12.78 42.02
N ASP A 470 -20.40 12.48 41.63
CA ASP A 470 -21.39 11.85 42.51
C ASP A 470 -21.13 10.34 42.67
N THR A 471 -20.30 9.74 41.82
CA THR A 471 -19.89 8.35 41.94
C THR A 471 -18.54 8.24 42.65
N PRO A 472 -18.32 7.23 43.53
CA PRO A 472 -17.00 6.98 44.09
C PRO A 472 -15.99 6.75 42.96
N GLY A 473 -14.96 7.59 42.90
CA GLY A 473 -14.05 7.63 41.77
C GLY A 473 -12.65 8.10 42.14
N ALA A 474 -12.01 8.78 41.19
CA ALA A 474 -10.66 9.30 41.36
C ALA A 474 -10.56 10.35 42.49
N PRO A 475 -9.38 10.50 43.11
CA PRO A 475 -9.13 11.60 44.04
C PRO A 475 -9.40 12.97 43.39
N ILE A 476 -10.06 13.87 44.12
CA ILE A 476 -10.43 15.20 43.62
C ILE A 476 -9.23 16.02 43.16
N GLY A 477 -8.07 15.85 43.81
CA GLY A 477 -6.82 16.48 43.37
C GLY A 477 -6.39 16.02 41.97
N ASP A 478 -6.49 14.73 41.67
CA ASP A 478 -6.16 14.17 40.35
C ASP A 478 -7.17 14.60 39.28
N ILE A 479 -8.45 14.77 39.66
CA ILE A 479 -9.48 15.33 38.77
C ILE A 479 -9.13 16.78 38.41
N ALA A 480 -8.81 17.62 39.40
CA ALA A 480 -8.39 19.00 39.17
C ALA A 480 -7.11 19.07 38.33
N HIS A 481 -6.13 18.20 38.62
CA HIS A 481 -4.91 18.07 37.85
C HIS A 481 -5.20 17.72 36.38
N THR A 482 -6.00 16.70 36.12
CA THR A 482 -6.34 16.25 34.76
C THR A 482 -7.05 17.33 33.95
N LEU A 483 -7.97 18.07 34.56
CA LEU A 483 -8.65 19.18 33.90
C LEU A 483 -7.71 20.33 33.51
N ARG A 484 -6.62 20.55 34.27
CA ARG A 484 -5.62 21.57 33.99
C ARG A 484 -4.67 21.15 32.87
N VAL A 485 -4.08 19.95 32.97
CA VAL A 485 -3.00 19.53 32.06
C VAL A 485 -3.50 18.74 30.86
N GLY A 486 -4.56 17.96 31.03
CA GLY A 486 -5.03 16.95 30.07
C GLY A 486 -6.26 17.34 29.26
N ARG A 487 -6.59 18.63 29.16
CA ARG A 487 -7.70 19.14 28.33
C ARG A 487 -7.25 20.25 27.40
N ALA A 488 -7.88 20.35 26.24
CA ALA A 488 -7.70 21.50 25.36
C ALA A 488 -8.38 22.73 25.97
N ALA A 489 -7.73 23.90 25.87
CA ALA A 489 -8.30 25.16 26.36
C ALA A 489 -9.10 25.85 25.25
N PHE A 490 -10.36 26.15 25.51
CA PHE A 490 -11.26 26.85 24.58
C PHE A 490 -11.68 28.23 25.11
N GLY A 491 -12.42 28.98 24.30
CA GLY A 491 -12.79 30.37 24.58
C GLY A 491 -13.86 30.54 25.66
N GLU A 492 -14.83 29.62 25.77
CA GLU A 492 -15.78 29.63 26.89
C GLU A 492 -15.12 28.92 28.07
N ARG A 493 -14.79 29.67 29.13
CA ARG A 493 -14.06 29.17 30.31
C ARG A 493 -14.92 29.31 31.57
N ARG A 494 -14.84 28.34 32.47
CA ARG A 494 -15.49 28.31 33.79
C ARG A 494 -14.51 27.81 34.83
N VAL A 495 -14.46 28.49 35.97
CA VAL A 495 -13.79 28.00 37.18
C VAL A 495 -14.87 27.70 38.22
N VAL A 496 -14.85 26.50 38.79
CA VAL A 496 -15.73 26.13 39.91
C VAL A 496 -14.89 25.97 41.16
N THR A 497 -15.15 26.85 42.13
CA THR A 497 -14.46 26.89 43.42
C THR A 497 -15.40 26.39 44.52
N ALA A 498 -15.09 25.26 45.15
CA ALA A 498 -15.83 24.76 46.29
C ALA A 498 -14.97 23.77 47.12
N PRO A 499 -15.36 23.47 48.37
CA PRO A 499 -14.83 22.31 49.08
C PRO A 499 -15.15 21.01 48.33
N PRO A 500 -14.30 19.95 48.44
CA PRO A 500 -14.47 18.69 47.71
C PRO A 500 -15.90 18.13 47.71
N GLY A 501 -16.56 18.04 48.88
CA GLY A 501 -17.92 17.51 49.02
C GLY A 501 -19.05 18.40 48.48
N ARG A 502 -18.74 19.58 47.91
CA ARG A 502 -19.72 20.51 47.33
C ARG A 502 -19.49 20.78 45.83
N LEU A 503 -18.43 20.22 45.24
CA LEU A 503 -18.07 20.46 43.84
C LEU A 503 -19.17 20.04 42.85
N ALA A 504 -19.76 18.85 43.02
CA ALA A 504 -20.83 18.36 42.15
C ALA A 504 -22.06 19.29 42.16
N ALA A 505 -22.48 19.74 43.35
CA ALA A 505 -23.55 20.72 43.48
C ALA A 505 -23.19 22.07 42.83
N ALA A 506 -21.96 22.55 43.03
CA ALA A 506 -21.48 23.81 42.46
C ALA A 506 -21.39 23.78 40.92
N LEU A 507 -21.00 22.65 40.34
CA LEU A 507 -20.97 22.43 38.88
C LEU A 507 -22.37 22.50 38.24
N ARG A 508 -23.40 22.05 38.98
CA ARG A 508 -24.81 22.08 38.54
C ARG A 508 -25.47 23.44 38.66
N LEU A 509 -24.89 24.37 39.43
CA LEU A 509 -25.46 25.72 39.56
C LEU A 509 -25.46 26.44 38.21
N PRO A 510 -26.57 27.12 37.85
CA PRO A 510 -26.64 27.94 36.65
C PRO A 510 -25.68 29.13 36.78
N ARG A 511 -25.01 29.48 35.67
CA ARG A 511 -24.12 30.64 35.62
C ARG A 511 -24.93 31.95 35.80
N PRO A 512 -24.42 32.95 36.53
CA PRO A 512 -25.05 34.27 36.57
C PRO A 512 -25.11 34.89 35.16
N PRO A 513 -26.13 35.70 34.82
CA PRO A 513 -26.24 36.34 33.51
C PRO A 513 -25.16 37.43 33.32
N LEU A 514 -24.29 37.23 32.32
CA LEU A 514 -23.34 38.17 31.68
C LEU A 514 -22.28 38.88 32.56
N ALA A 515 -21.03 38.45 32.39
CA ALA A 515 -19.99 39.33 31.86
C ALA A 515 -19.48 38.66 30.57
N ALA A 516 -19.41 39.40 29.47
CA ALA A 516 -19.10 38.84 28.15
C ALA A 516 -17.78 38.05 28.17
N THR A 517 -17.84 36.74 27.90
CA THR A 517 -16.70 35.92 27.45
C THR A 517 -16.35 36.35 26.01
N ALA A 518 -15.95 37.61 25.84
CA ALA A 518 -15.66 38.19 24.54
C ALA A 518 -14.22 37.95 24.10
N ARG A 519 -14.13 37.08 23.09
CA ARG A 519 -13.13 36.95 22.00
C ARG A 519 -11.81 36.19 22.27
N PRO A 520 -11.39 35.35 21.28
CA PRO A 520 -10.37 34.31 21.41
C PRO A 520 -8.97 34.80 21.03
N ALA A 521 -8.59 36.01 21.42
CA ALA A 521 -7.23 36.49 21.20
C ALA A 521 -6.37 36.17 22.43
N PRO A 522 -5.17 35.59 22.28
CA PRO A 522 -4.24 35.46 23.40
C PRO A 522 -4.01 36.85 23.97
N ARG A 523 -4.32 37.00 25.26
CA ARG A 523 -4.12 38.27 25.97
C ARG A 523 -2.76 38.26 26.63
N ARG A 524 -2.03 39.36 26.49
CA ARG A 524 -0.79 39.58 27.24
C ARG A 524 -1.11 39.69 28.72
N ALA A 525 -0.26 39.11 29.57
CA ALA A 525 -0.37 39.29 31.01
C ALA A 525 0.56 40.44 31.48
N VAL A 526 0.02 41.33 32.31
CA VAL A 526 0.80 42.23 33.16
C VAL A 526 0.61 41.77 34.60
N VAL A 527 1.69 41.42 35.27
CA VAL A 527 1.67 41.13 36.70
C VAL A 527 1.99 42.42 37.46
N VAL A 528 1.00 42.93 38.20
CA VAL A 528 1.13 44.11 39.05
C VAL A 528 1.45 43.65 40.48
N GLY A 529 2.67 43.91 40.95
CA GLY A 529 3.09 43.55 42.30
C GLY A 529 4.56 43.81 42.55
N THR A 530 4.91 43.91 43.82
CA THR A 530 6.29 44.17 44.27
C THR A 530 7.16 42.92 44.25
N GLN A 531 6.58 41.76 44.55
CA GLN A 531 7.26 40.46 44.53
C GLN A 531 6.29 39.35 44.06
N PRO A 532 6.04 39.23 42.75
CA PRO A 532 5.17 38.18 42.24
C PRO A 532 5.73 36.79 42.53
N PRO A 533 4.89 35.78 42.83
CA PRO A 533 5.34 34.42 43.04
C PRO A 533 6.11 33.87 41.84
N ALA A 534 7.25 33.22 42.06
CA ALA A 534 8.06 32.66 40.96
C ALA A 534 7.28 31.66 40.10
N GLY A 535 6.46 30.81 40.72
CA GLY A 535 5.59 29.86 40.01
C GLY A 535 4.49 30.53 39.18
N LEU A 536 4.07 31.75 39.52
CA LEU A 536 3.14 32.52 38.70
C LEU A 536 3.83 32.98 37.41
N LEU A 537 5.03 33.55 37.52
CA LEU A 537 5.79 34.02 36.36
C LEU A 537 6.18 32.88 35.42
N ALA A 538 6.55 31.72 35.96
CA ALA A 538 6.90 30.53 35.18
C ALA A 538 5.71 29.98 34.36
N ALA A 539 4.48 30.18 34.85
CA ALA A 539 3.27 29.63 34.25
C ALA A 539 2.56 30.56 33.26
N LEU A 540 3.05 31.79 33.11
CA LEU A 540 2.46 32.80 32.23
C LEU A 540 3.22 32.89 30.89
N PRO A 541 2.60 33.43 29.83
CA PRO A 541 3.24 33.56 28.53
C PRO A 541 4.59 34.30 28.56
N PRO A 542 5.54 34.00 27.66
CA PRO A 542 6.87 34.63 27.65
C PRO A 542 6.88 36.16 27.51
N ASP A 543 5.83 36.74 26.94
CA ASP A 543 5.65 38.20 26.80
C ASP A 543 4.96 38.84 28.02
N THR A 544 4.90 38.11 29.14
CA THR A 544 4.43 38.62 30.43
C THR A 544 5.34 39.73 30.94
N THR A 545 4.73 40.85 31.30
CA THR A 545 5.44 42.02 31.86
C THR A 545 5.16 42.14 33.34
N VAL A 546 6.20 42.41 34.14
CA VAL A 546 6.06 42.65 35.58
C VAL A 546 6.19 44.15 35.84
N SER A 547 5.21 44.72 36.55
CA SER A 547 5.19 46.14 36.89
C SER A 547 4.83 46.32 38.37
N THR A 548 5.42 47.32 39.02
CA THR A 548 5.04 47.73 40.39
C THR A 548 3.90 48.75 40.40
N VAL A 549 3.53 49.29 39.24
CA VAL A 549 2.47 50.28 39.06
C VAL A 549 1.50 49.80 37.98
N ASP A 550 0.19 49.96 38.19
CA ASP A 550 -0.80 49.63 37.17
C ASP A 550 -0.56 50.51 35.91
N PRO A 551 -0.22 49.94 34.74
CA PRO A 551 0.05 50.72 33.54
C PRO A 551 -1.19 51.39 32.91
N GLY A 552 -2.39 51.22 33.48
CA GLY A 552 -3.62 51.85 33.00
C GLY A 552 -4.34 51.08 31.89
N ALA A 553 -5.55 51.55 31.52
CA ALA A 553 -6.52 50.89 30.63
C ALA A 553 -6.07 50.81 29.15
N ALA A 554 -5.20 49.86 28.81
CA ALA A 554 -4.91 49.45 27.44
C ALA A 554 -5.73 48.21 27.05
N ASP A 555 -6.32 48.24 25.84
CA ASP A 555 -7.09 47.10 25.30
C ASP A 555 -6.17 45.89 25.02
N GLY A 556 -6.61 44.69 25.40
CA GLY A 556 -5.91 43.43 25.10
C GLY A 556 -4.89 42.93 26.14
N ILE A 557 -4.72 43.65 27.25
CA ILE A 557 -3.83 43.28 28.36
C ILE A 557 -4.65 42.81 29.57
N HIS A 558 -4.38 41.60 30.08
CA HIS A 558 -4.92 41.12 31.34
C HIS A 558 -3.99 41.46 32.50
N ARG A 559 -4.54 42.02 33.60
CA ARG A 559 -3.77 42.41 34.78
C ARG A 559 -3.96 41.39 35.90
N ILE A 560 -2.86 40.94 36.47
CA ILE A 560 -2.83 40.01 37.60
C ILE A 560 -2.20 40.74 38.78
N PHE A 561 -2.99 41.03 39.81
CA PHE A 561 -2.50 41.69 41.02
C PHE A 561 -1.93 40.67 41.99
N ALA A 562 -0.60 40.57 42.07
CA ALA A 562 0.09 39.53 42.83
C ALA A 562 0.16 39.81 44.35
N ASP A 563 0.01 41.07 44.77
CA ASP A 563 0.08 41.49 46.17
C ASP A 563 -1.28 41.39 46.91
N GLY A 564 -2.29 40.77 46.29
CA GLY A 564 -3.61 40.55 46.89
C GLY A 564 -3.67 39.35 47.86
N PRO A 565 -4.77 39.16 48.60
CA PRO A 565 -4.92 38.07 49.58
C PRO A 565 -5.04 36.65 48.98
N GLY A 566 -4.96 36.50 47.66
CA GLY A 566 -5.14 35.22 46.95
C GLY A 566 -3.85 34.41 46.82
N GLY A 567 -3.93 33.09 47.02
CA GLY A 567 -2.81 32.17 46.78
C GLY A 567 -2.53 31.93 45.28
N LEU A 568 -1.40 31.28 44.98
CA LEU A 568 -0.94 31.00 43.59
C LEU A 568 -2.03 30.37 42.70
N ASP A 569 -2.76 29.37 43.21
CA ASP A 569 -3.84 28.69 42.48
C ASP A 569 -4.98 29.64 42.06
N GLU A 570 -5.32 30.62 42.91
CA GLU A 570 -6.35 31.61 42.60
C GLU A 570 -5.90 32.58 41.51
N LEU A 571 -4.65 33.01 41.55
CA LEU A 571 -4.05 33.89 40.53
C LEU A 571 -4.02 33.20 39.16
N LEU A 572 -3.60 31.94 39.10
CA LEU A 572 -3.53 31.15 37.87
C LEU A 572 -4.91 30.87 37.27
N THR A 573 -5.87 30.43 38.09
CA THR A 573 -7.24 30.16 37.63
C THR A 573 -7.97 31.44 37.21
N THR A 574 -7.69 32.58 37.85
CA THR A 574 -8.22 33.89 37.44
C THR A 574 -7.62 34.34 36.11
N ALA A 575 -6.29 34.21 35.93
CA ALA A 575 -5.63 34.51 34.66
C ALA A 575 -6.20 33.66 33.53
N TRP A 576 -6.35 32.35 33.77
CA TRP A 576 -6.94 31.42 32.82
C TRP A 576 -8.39 31.77 32.48
N LEU A 577 -9.23 32.09 33.46
CA LEU A 577 -10.63 32.50 33.22
C LEU A 577 -10.72 33.75 32.34
N ASN A 578 -9.70 34.62 32.38
CA ASN A 578 -9.62 35.85 31.59
C ASN A 578 -8.98 35.68 30.20
N GLY A 579 -8.68 34.44 29.78
CA GLY A 579 -8.17 34.14 28.45
C GLY A 579 -6.65 34.12 28.33
N VAL A 580 -5.91 34.12 29.45
CA VAL A 580 -4.45 33.86 29.42
C VAL A 580 -4.22 32.36 29.29
N ASP A 581 -3.28 31.96 28.45
CA ASP A 581 -2.88 30.55 28.32
C ASP A 581 -1.82 30.25 29.39
N VAL A 582 -2.25 29.49 30.39
CA VAL A 582 -1.46 29.15 31.57
C VAL A 582 -0.77 27.81 31.34
N ASP A 583 0.55 27.78 31.52
CA ASP A 583 1.32 26.55 31.62
C ASP A 583 1.16 25.97 33.04
N TRP A 584 0.15 25.11 33.18
CA TRP A 584 -0.17 24.44 34.43
C TRP A 584 0.95 23.52 34.94
N ALA A 585 1.78 22.98 34.05
CA ALA A 585 2.87 22.09 34.43
C ALA A 585 4.02 22.88 35.08
N ALA A 586 4.36 24.05 34.49
CA ALA A 586 5.36 24.96 35.04
C ALA A 586 4.95 25.57 36.40
N ALA A 587 3.65 25.76 36.63
CA ALA A 587 3.13 26.41 37.85
C ALA A 587 3.12 25.50 39.09
N ALA A 588 2.76 24.22 38.90
CA ALA A 588 2.40 23.32 39.99
C ALA A 588 3.51 22.33 40.39
N GLY A 589 4.65 22.36 39.68
CA GLY A 589 5.74 21.40 39.87
C GLY A 589 5.22 19.95 39.81
N GLU A 590 4.73 19.52 38.65
CA GLU A 590 4.31 18.14 38.33
C GLU A 590 3.80 17.28 39.51
N THR A 591 2.75 17.71 40.21
CA THR A 591 2.10 16.88 41.24
C THR A 591 0.72 16.41 40.78
N GLY A 592 0.49 15.09 40.85
CA GLY A 592 -0.79 14.44 40.53
C GLY A 592 -0.71 13.39 39.42
N ARG A 593 -1.79 12.61 39.33
CA ARG A 593 -2.01 11.59 38.28
C ARG A 593 -3.07 12.11 37.30
N ARG A 594 -2.96 11.74 36.03
CA ARG A 594 -4.05 11.87 35.08
C ARG A 594 -5.05 10.73 35.31
N VAL A 595 -6.34 11.05 35.26
CA VAL A 595 -7.43 10.08 35.43
C VAL A 595 -8.44 10.20 34.30
N PRO A 596 -9.10 9.11 33.88
CA PRO A 596 -10.18 9.19 32.90
C PRO A 596 -11.31 10.06 33.46
N LEU A 597 -11.77 11.04 32.68
CA LEU A 597 -12.91 11.90 32.99
C LEU A 597 -13.81 12.00 31.75
N PRO A 598 -15.05 12.49 31.89
CA PRO A 598 -15.88 12.85 30.75
C PRO A 598 -15.10 13.68 29.71
N THR A 599 -15.33 13.35 28.44
CA THR A 599 -14.70 13.97 27.27
C THR A 599 -15.57 15.09 26.73
N TYR A 600 -15.08 15.78 25.70
CA TYR A 600 -15.74 16.94 25.10
C TYR A 600 -17.18 16.64 24.64
N PRO A 601 -18.21 17.39 25.12
CA PRO A 601 -19.60 17.12 24.81
C PRO A 601 -20.02 17.79 23.49
N PHE A 602 -19.56 17.28 22.37
CA PHE A 602 -19.79 17.87 21.05
C PHE A 602 -21.26 18.22 20.76
N GLN A 603 -21.50 19.40 20.20
CA GLN A 603 -22.77 19.72 19.54
C GLN A 603 -22.82 19.07 18.16
N ARG A 604 -23.57 17.97 18.06
CA ARG A 604 -23.71 17.22 16.82
C ARG A 604 -24.93 17.69 16.04
N LYS A 605 -24.81 17.66 14.72
CA LYS A 605 -25.93 17.85 13.79
C LYS A 605 -26.08 16.59 12.95
N ARG A 606 -27.30 16.35 12.49
CA ARG A 606 -27.61 15.25 11.57
C ARG A 606 -27.12 15.57 10.16
N PHE A 607 -26.34 14.66 9.58
CA PHE A 607 -25.85 14.67 8.20
C PHE A 607 -26.15 13.31 7.55
N TRP A 608 -27.27 13.24 6.83
CA TRP A 608 -27.76 12.02 6.19
C TRP A 608 -28.41 12.31 4.83
N PRO A 609 -27.61 12.48 3.76
CA PRO A 609 -28.12 12.81 2.44
C PRO A 609 -29.04 11.72 1.85
N LEU A 610 -28.97 10.49 2.36
CA LEU A 610 -29.88 9.42 1.95
C LEU A 610 -31.36 9.73 2.24
N ASP A 611 -31.67 10.66 3.15
CA ASP A 611 -33.05 11.10 3.41
C ASP A 611 -33.66 11.89 2.23
N ARG A 612 -32.81 12.42 1.34
CA ARG A 612 -33.19 13.32 0.22
C ARG A 612 -32.74 12.82 -1.14
N LEU A 613 -31.74 11.93 -1.19
CA LEU A 613 -31.34 11.22 -2.39
C LEU A 613 -32.32 10.06 -2.57
N ASP A 614 -32.99 9.96 -3.71
CA ASP A 614 -33.98 8.90 -3.98
C ASP A 614 -33.26 7.57 -4.34
N VAL A 615 -32.49 7.05 -3.37
CA VAL A 615 -31.50 5.98 -3.59
C VAL A 615 -32.15 4.64 -3.85
N PHE A 616 -33.39 4.44 -3.37
CA PHE A 616 -34.11 3.18 -3.48
C PHE A 616 -35.28 3.21 -4.48
N ALA A 617 -35.49 4.32 -5.19
CA ALA A 617 -36.48 4.36 -6.27
C ALA A 617 -36.11 3.39 -7.41
N PRO A 618 -37.11 2.76 -8.07
CA PRO A 618 -36.86 1.96 -9.27
C PRO A 618 -36.15 2.81 -10.32
N ALA A 619 -35.20 2.21 -11.03
CA ALA A 619 -34.47 2.88 -12.09
C ALA A 619 -35.45 3.61 -13.03
N ARG A 620 -35.19 4.90 -13.29
CA ARG A 620 -35.90 5.63 -14.34
C ARG A 620 -35.76 4.80 -15.62
N PRO A 621 -36.84 4.52 -16.38
CA PRO A 621 -36.71 3.84 -17.66
C PRO A 621 -35.67 4.62 -18.45
N ALA A 622 -34.59 3.95 -18.86
CA ALA A 622 -33.62 4.57 -19.73
C ALA A 622 -34.38 5.15 -20.92
N GLU A 623 -34.30 6.47 -21.11
CA GLU A 623 -34.68 7.03 -22.40
C GLU A 623 -33.84 6.28 -23.44
N PRO A 624 -34.46 5.71 -24.48
CA PRO A 624 -33.70 5.03 -25.51
C PRO A 624 -32.63 6.01 -26.02
N PRO A 625 -31.36 5.57 -26.10
CA PRO A 625 -30.31 6.46 -26.58
C PRO A 625 -30.74 7.05 -27.92
N ALA A 626 -30.64 8.38 -28.01
CA ALA A 626 -30.87 9.08 -29.25
C ALA A 626 -30.08 8.40 -30.36
N ALA A 627 -30.79 7.92 -31.38
CA ALA A 627 -30.19 7.24 -32.51
C ALA A 627 -29.23 8.19 -33.26
N ALA A 628 -27.93 7.91 -33.14
CA ALA A 628 -26.87 8.16 -34.12
C ALA A 628 -25.65 7.33 -33.65
N ALA A 629 -25.01 6.46 -34.43
CA ALA A 629 -24.77 6.50 -35.85
C ALA A 629 -24.92 5.12 -36.52
N THR A 630 -25.26 5.16 -37.80
CA THR A 630 -25.41 4.04 -38.73
C THR A 630 -24.06 3.53 -39.26
N GLY A 631 -23.18 3.07 -38.37
CA GLY A 631 -21.86 2.51 -38.70
C GLY A 631 -21.66 1.10 -38.15
N SER A 632 -20.74 0.34 -38.75
CA SER A 632 -20.27 -0.92 -38.16
C SER A 632 -19.43 -0.65 -36.90
N LEU A 633 -19.25 -1.64 -36.02
CA LEU A 633 -18.41 -1.50 -34.83
C LEU A 633 -16.96 -1.10 -35.18
N GLU A 634 -16.46 -1.52 -36.35
CA GLU A 634 -15.18 -1.06 -36.88
C GLU A 634 -15.18 0.44 -37.18
N ASP A 635 -16.27 1.01 -37.68
CA ASP A 635 -16.37 2.43 -38.00
C ASP A 635 -16.37 3.28 -36.72
N ASP A 636 -17.03 2.80 -35.67
CA ASP A 636 -17.04 3.46 -34.36
C ASP A 636 -15.66 3.44 -33.69
N ILE A 637 -14.96 2.31 -33.78
CA ILE A 637 -13.59 2.18 -33.25
C ILE A 637 -12.61 3.00 -34.10
N ALA A 638 -12.76 3.02 -35.43
CA ALA A 638 -11.95 3.86 -36.31
C ALA A 638 -12.16 5.37 -36.01
N ALA A 639 -13.39 5.79 -35.73
CA ALA A 639 -13.69 7.17 -35.35
C ALA A 639 -13.06 7.54 -33.99
N LEU A 640 -13.13 6.62 -33.01
CA LEU A 640 -12.43 6.78 -31.72
C LEU A 640 -10.91 6.92 -31.88
N TRP A 641 -10.32 6.14 -32.78
CA TRP A 641 -8.90 6.24 -33.12
C TRP A 641 -8.60 7.58 -33.82
N GLY A 642 -9.46 8.03 -34.74
CA GLY A 642 -9.36 9.34 -35.37
C GLY A 642 -9.38 10.49 -34.36
N GLU A 643 -10.25 10.43 -33.35
CA GLU A 643 -10.29 11.40 -32.25
C GLU A 643 -9.00 11.38 -31.40
N LEU A 644 -8.50 10.19 -31.05
CA LEU A 644 -7.35 10.03 -30.16
C LEU A 644 -6.00 10.31 -30.83
N PHE A 645 -5.91 10.13 -32.14
CA PHE A 645 -4.72 10.41 -32.93
C PHE A 645 -4.80 11.73 -33.70
N GLU A 646 -5.90 12.49 -33.54
CA GLU A 646 -6.17 13.75 -34.26
C GLU A 646 -6.09 13.58 -35.79
N ARG A 647 -6.67 12.50 -36.33
CA ARG A 647 -6.67 12.17 -37.76
C ARG A 647 -8.09 12.14 -38.32
N GLU A 648 -8.24 12.67 -39.53
CA GLU A 648 -9.52 12.66 -40.26
C GLU A 648 -10.00 11.25 -40.61
N THR A 649 -9.08 10.31 -40.87
CA THR A 649 -9.41 8.91 -41.21
C THR A 649 -8.39 7.94 -40.63
N VAL A 650 -8.88 6.78 -40.18
CA VAL A 650 -8.08 5.65 -39.68
C VAL A 650 -8.58 4.37 -40.35
N GLY A 651 -7.69 3.67 -41.05
CA GLY A 651 -7.99 2.39 -41.70
C GLY A 651 -8.18 1.26 -40.68
N VAL A 652 -9.10 0.34 -40.97
CA VAL A 652 -9.47 -0.75 -40.04
C VAL A 652 -8.34 -1.76 -39.77
N ASP A 653 -7.34 -1.79 -40.64
CA ASP A 653 -6.15 -2.65 -40.55
C ASP A 653 -4.87 -1.87 -40.20
N GLU A 654 -4.96 -0.56 -39.91
CA GLU A 654 -3.81 0.22 -39.44
C GLU A 654 -3.44 -0.18 -38.00
N GLU A 655 -2.13 -0.34 -37.75
CA GLU A 655 -1.61 -0.76 -36.45
C GLU A 655 -1.52 0.42 -35.46
N PHE A 656 -1.95 0.20 -34.22
CA PHE A 656 -2.01 1.21 -33.15
C PHE A 656 -0.68 1.95 -32.95
N GLY A 657 0.44 1.23 -32.95
CA GLY A 657 1.78 1.81 -32.79
C GLY A 657 2.26 2.58 -34.03
N ALA A 658 1.84 2.18 -35.24
CA ALA A 658 2.17 2.89 -36.47
C ALA A 658 1.49 4.27 -36.55
N LEU A 659 0.39 4.44 -35.82
CA LEU A 659 -0.32 5.70 -35.65
C LEU A 659 0.28 6.61 -34.56
N GLY A 660 1.34 6.17 -33.87
CA GLY A 660 1.91 6.88 -32.72
C GLY A 660 1.28 6.49 -31.38
N GLY A 661 0.60 5.34 -31.31
CA GLY A 661 -0.05 4.82 -30.10
C GLY A 661 0.90 4.70 -28.91
N THR A 662 0.50 5.32 -27.80
CA THR A 662 1.18 5.24 -26.49
C THR A 662 0.32 4.49 -25.48
N SER A 663 0.89 4.11 -24.34
CA SER A 663 0.11 3.47 -23.27
C SER A 663 -0.96 4.41 -22.67
N LEU A 664 -0.74 5.73 -22.71
CA LEU A 664 -1.76 6.69 -22.29
C LEU A 664 -2.96 6.69 -23.25
N LEU A 665 -2.69 6.71 -24.56
CA LEU A 665 -3.73 6.61 -25.59
C LEU A 665 -4.43 5.25 -25.54
N SER A 666 -3.73 4.19 -25.13
CA SER A 666 -4.31 2.85 -25.00
C SER A 666 -5.28 2.75 -23.82
N VAL A 667 -4.96 3.37 -22.69
CA VAL A 667 -5.87 3.50 -21.53
C VAL A 667 -7.07 4.38 -21.87
N GLN A 668 -6.84 5.52 -22.52
CA GLN A 668 -7.93 6.41 -22.97
C GLN A 668 -8.85 5.70 -23.97
N MET A 669 -8.30 4.91 -24.88
CA MET A 669 -9.07 4.06 -25.80
C MET A 669 -9.93 3.04 -25.04
N ALA A 670 -9.33 2.29 -24.13
CA ALA A 670 -10.01 1.25 -23.36
C ALA A 670 -11.20 1.81 -22.56
N LEU A 671 -11.00 2.98 -21.93
CA LEU A 671 -12.04 3.67 -21.18
C LEU A 671 -13.16 4.20 -22.09
N ARG A 672 -12.83 4.77 -23.26
CA ARG A 672 -13.84 5.24 -24.23
C ARG A 672 -14.64 4.10 -24.86
N LEU A 673 -14.00 2.95 -25.13
CA LEU A 673 -14.69 1.73 -25.58
C LEU A 673 -15.61 1.15 -24.50
N GLN A 674 -15.15 1.15 -23.24
CA GLN A 674 -15.98 0.74 -22.11
C GLN A 674 -17.20 1.66 -21.94
N GLN A 675 -17.02 2.96 -22.11
CA GLN A 675 -18.11 3.94 -22.05
C GLN A 675 -19.12 3.79 -23.20
N ARG A 676 -18.65 3.59 -24.44
CA ARG A 676 -19.52 3.53 -25.64
C ARG A 676 -20.17 2.17 -25.85
N HIS A 677 -19.48 1.08 -25.53
CA HIS A 677 -19.94 -0.27 -25.84
C HIS A 677 -20.09 -1.16 -24.59
N GLY A 678 -19.83 -0.67 -23.38
CA GLY A 678 -19.95 -1.45 -22.14
C GLY A 678 -18.85 -2.50 -21.94
N VAL A 679 -17.80 -2.46 -22.77
CA VAL A 679 -16.74 -3.46 -22.80
C VAL A 679 -15.37 -2.82 -22.60
N LEU A 680 -14.65 -3.24 -21.56
CA LEU A 680 -13.27 -2.84 -21.34
C LEU A 680 -12.33 -3.73 -22.15
N VAL A 681 -11.50 -3.11 -23.00
CA VAL A 681 -10.58 -3.82 -23.89
C VAL A 681 -9.14 -3.42 -23.58
N ASN A 682 -8.30 -4.39 -23.24
CA ASN A 682 -6.87 -4.15 -23.05
C ASN A 682 -6.12 -4.19 -24.40
N VAL A 683 -5.58 -3.05 -24.85
CA VAL A 683 -4.85 -2.91 -26.13
C VAL A 683 -3.59 -3.80 -26.17
N HIS A 684 -2.91 -4.01 -25.04
CA HIS A 684 -1.77 -4.95 -24.95
C HIS A 684 -2.24 -6.40 -25.21
N ARG A 685 -3.41 -6.78 -24.67
CA ARG A 685 -4.07 -8.07 -24.95
C ARG A 685 -4.72 -8.14 -26.33
N ALA A 686 -4.95 -7.01 -26.99
CA ALA A 686 -5.38 -6.94 -28.39
C ALA A 686 -4.24 -6.95 -29.43
N GLY A 687 -2.97 -6.91 -29.00
CA GLY A 687 -1.81 -6.98 -29.90
C GLY A 687 -0.70 -5.97 -29.63
N GLY A 688 -0.79 -5.18 -28.55
CA GLY A 688 0.23 -4.18 -28.21
C GLY A 688 0.35 -3.14 -29.31
N SER A 689 1.57 -2.84 -29.74
CA SER A 689 1.79 -1.89 -30.85
C SER A 689 1.14 -2.33 -32.17
N ARG A 690 0.74 -3.59 -32.32
CA ARG A 690 0.12 -4.15 -33.53
C ARG A 690 -1.37 -4.43 -33.40
N ALA A 691 -2.02 -3.90 -32.36
CA ALA A 691 -3.48 -3.93 -32.32
C ALA A 691 -4.03 -3.18 -33.55
N THR A 692 -5.14 -3.65 -34.12
CA THR A 692 -5.86 -2.97 -35.22
C THR A 692 -7.31 -2.75 -34.82
N VAL A 693 -7.97 -1.79 -35.45
CA VAL A 693 -9.41 -1.51 -35.29
C VAL A 693 -10.24 -2.78 -35.52
N ARG A 694 -9.96 -3.55 -36.57
CA ARG A 694 -10.64 -4.82 -36.88
C ARG A 694 -10.50 -5.84 -35.74
N ARG A 695 -9.31 -5.94 -35.16
CA ARG A 695 -9.04 -6.90 -34.07
C ARG A 695 -9.72 -6.49 -32.78
N LEU A 696 -9.71 -5.20 -32.46
CA LEU A 696 -10.46 -4.65 -31.33
C LEU A 696 -11.97 -4.86 -31.52
N ALA A 697 -12.51 -4.61 -32.71
CA ALA A 697 -13.91 -4.85 -33.01
C ALA A 697 -14.30 -6.32 -32.85
N GLY A 698 -13.42 -7.25 -33.23
CA GLY A 698 -13.61 -8.68 -33.01
C GLY A 698 -13.68 -9.05 -31.52
N ILE A 699 -12.79 -8.49 -30.69
CA ILE A 699 -12.76 -8.71 -29.24
C ILE A 699 -14.03 -8.15 -28.58
N VAL A 700 -14.41 -6.91 -28.93
CA VAL A 700 -15.63 -6.28 -28.41
C VAL A 700 -16.87 -7.09 -28.81
N ARG A 701 -16.95 -7.56 -30.06
CA ARG A 701 -18.06 -8.43 -30.51
C ARG A 701 -18.14 -9.73 -29.72
N ALA A 702 -17.00 -10.39 -29.47
CA ALA A 702 -16.98 -11.63 -28.70
C ALA A 702 -17.44 -11.41 -27.25
N GLN A 703 -16.99 -10.33 -26.60
CA GLN A 703 -17.39 -10.00 -25.23
C GLN A 703 -18.87 -9.60 -25.12
N LEU A 704 -19.42 -8.93 -26.14
CA LEU A 704 -20.84 -8.60 -26.22
C LEU A 704 -21.74 -9.81 -26.47
N ALA A 705 -21.23 -10.85 -27.16
CA ALA A 705 -22.02 -12.03 -27.52
C ALA A 705 -22.16 -13.03 -26.36
N ASP A 706 -21.09 -13.28 -25.60
CA ASP A 706 -21.03 -14.41 -24.66
C ASP A 706 -21.00 -14.03 -23.17
N GLY A 707 -20.93 -12.73 -22.83
CA GLY A 707 -21.00 -12.26 -21.43
C GLY A 707 -19.83 -12.71 -20.53
N THR A 708 -18.81 -13.33 -21.09
CA THR A 708 -17.58 -13.69 -20.39
C THR A 708 -16.73 -12.45 -20.15
N ALA A 709 -16.14 -12.32 -18.94
CA ALA A 709 -14.96 -11.49 -18.74
C ALA A 709 -13.92 -11.81 -19.83
N GLU A 710 -13.04 -10.86 -20.19
CA GLU A 710 -11.90 -11.12 -21.11
C GLU A 710 -11.41 -12.54 -20.85
N PRO A 711 -11.39 -13.46 -21.85
CA PRO A 711 -10.81 -14.75 -21.61
C PRO A 711 -9.45 -14.49 -20.97
N SER A 712 -9.28 -14.96 -19.74
CA SER A 712 -7.95 -15.05 -19.19
C SER A 712 -7.27 -16.13 -20.03
N GLU A 713 -6.70 -15.74 -21.16
CA GLU A 713 -5.51 -16.41 -21.63
C GLU A 713 -4.40 -16.07 -20.62
N VAL A 714 -4.54 -16.58 -19.39
CA VAL A 714 -3.39 -17.29 -18.85
C VAL A 714 -3.24 -18.45 -19.84
N ASP A 715 -2.09 -18.51 -20.51
CA ASP A 715 -1.53 -19.75 -21.06
C ASP A 715 -1.62 -20.06 -22.57
N ASP A 716 -1.54 -19.08 -23.49
CA ASP A 716 -1.10 -19.39 -24.87
C ASP A 716 0.40 -19.13 -25.10
N HIS A 717 1.12 -18.57 -24.12
CA HIS A 717 2.59 -18.57 -24.18
C HIS A 717 3.15 -19.99 -24.12
N GLY A 718 2.64 -20.85 -23.24
CA GLY A 718 3.05 -22.26 -23.20
C GLY A 718 2.81 -22.97 -24.53
N VAL A 719 1.62 -22.82 -25.10
CA VAL A 719 1.24 -23.44 -26.39
C VAL A 719 2.04 -22.88 -27.57
N LEU A 720 2.17 -21.56 -27.69
CA LEU A 720 2.97 -20.93 -28.76
C LEU A 720 4.46 -21.24 -28.62
N VAL A 721 5.00 -21.22 -27.40
CA VAL A 721 6.38 -21.63 -27.13
C VAL A 721 6.56 -23.10 -27.51
N ASP A 722 5.68 -24.00 -27.08
CA ASP A 722 5.74 -25.42 -27.43
C ASP A 722 5.63 -25.67 -28.94
N ALA A 723 4.82 -24.88 -29.64
CA ALA A 723 4.73 -24.91 -31.10
C ALA A 723 6.02 -24.39 -31.76
N ASP A 724 6.58 -23.30 -31.26
CA ASP A 724 7.81 -22.69 -31.78
C ASP A 724 9.03 -23.57 -31.56
N LEU A 725 9.12 -24.22 -30.41
CA LEU A 725 10.14 -25.22 -30.12
C LEU A 725 10.10 -26.40 -31.09
N LYS A 726 8.95 -26.64 -31.75
CA LYS A 726 8.74 -27.70 -32.75
C LYS A 726 8.85 -27.20 -34.20
N LEU A 727 9.15 -25.91 -34.43
CA LEU A 727 9.29 -25.38 -35.79
C LEU A 727 10.29 -26.22 -36.60
N PRO A 728 9.96 -26.54 -37.87
CA PRO A 728 10.79 -27.41 -38.69
C PRO A 728 12.08 -26.68 -39.06
N LEU A 729 13.21 -27.35 -38.81
CA LEU A 729 14.51 -26.89 -39.26
C LEU A 729 14.97 -27.73 -40.47
N ALA A 730 15.34 -27.09 -41.57
CA ALA A 730 15.73 -27.71 -42.84
C ALA A 730 16.98 -28.61 -42.68
N PRO A 731 17.07 -29.76 -43.35
CA PRO A 731 18.17 -30.70 -43.16
C PRO A 731 19.54 -30.07 -43.45
N MET A 732 20.55 -30.49 -42.69
CA MET A 732 21.92 -30.01 -42.88
C MET A 732 22.48 -30.46 -44.23
N SER A 733 22.99 -29.52 -45.01
CA SER A 733 23.69 -29.82 -46.26
C SER A 733 24.94 -30.67 -46.01
N ARG A 734 25.13 -31.69 -46.84
CA ARG A 734 26.34 -32.53 -46.81
C ARG A 734 27.58 -31.76 -47.27
N ARG A 735 27.41 -30.75 -48.13
CA ARG A 735 28.48 -29.85 -48.58
C ARG A 735 28.73 -28.84 -47.46
N ARG A 736 30.00 -28.68 -47.05
CA ARG A 736 30.40 -27.60 -46.13
C ARG A 736 30.74 -26.35 -46.95
N ALA A 737 30.20 -25.20 -46.56
CA ALA A 737 30.54 -23.93 -47.17
C ALA A 737 32.05 -23.64 -46.95
N PRO A 738 32.83 -23.32 -48.01
CA PRO A 738 34.26 -23.04 -47.91
C PRO A 738 34.56 -21.59 -47.48
N GLY A 739 33.51 -20.79 -47.29
CA GLY A 739 33.58 -19.36 -47.03
C GLY A 739 34.42 -18.95 -45.83
N ARG A 740 35.00 -17.75 -45.89
CA ARG A 740 35.78 -17.11 -44.82
C ARG A 740 35.18 -15.79 -44.34
N ASP A 741 34.12 -15.33 -45.00
CA ASP A 741 33.48 -14.06 -44.73
C ASP A 741 32.41 -14.24 -43.64
N VAL A 742 32.03 -13.14 -43.00
CA VAL A 742 31.07 -13.11 -41.89
C VAL A 742 29.76 -12.51 -42.38
N LEU A 743 28.63 -13.13 -42.05
CA LEU A 743 27.31 -12.51 -42.21
C LEU A 743 26.88 -11.93 -40.86
N LEU A 744 26.69 -10.62 -40.78
CA LEU A 744 26.21 -9.91 -39.59
C LEU A 744 24.76 -9.46 -39.81
N THR A 745 23.87 -9.85 -38.91
CA THR A 745 22.50 -9.32 -38.87
C THR A 745 22.39 -8.24 -37.80
N GLY A 746 21.58 -7.19 -38.04
CA GLY A 746 21.35 -6.16 -37.04
C GLY A 746 22.49 -5.15 -36.92
N ALA A 747 23.32 -5.01 -37.96
CA ALA A 747 24.49 -4.13 -38.00
C ALA A 747 24.16 -2.63 -37.80
N THR A 748 22.91 -2.23 -38.00
CA THR A 748 22.42 -0.85 -37.79
C THR A 748 21.84 -0.62 -36.39
N GLY A 749 21.75 -1.66 -35.55
CA GLY A 749 21.34 -1.53 -34.16
C GLY A 749 22.50 -1.03 -33.28
N TYR A 750 22.20 -0.58 -32.07
CA TYR A 750 23.20 0.00 -31.16
C TYR A 750 24.42 -0.91 -30.94
N LEU A 751 24.25 -2.12 -30.37
CA LEU A 751 25.34 -3.10 -30.23
C LEU A 751 25.91 -3.54 -31.60
N GLY A 752 25.06 -3.60 -32.63
CA GLY A 752 25.43 -4.05 -33.97
C GLY A 752 26.45 -3.14 -34.66
N ALA A 753 26.39 -1.83 -34.45
CA ALA A 753 27.35 -0.87 -35.01
C ALA A 753 28.75 -1.07 -34.40
N PHE A 754 28.84 -1.20 -33.07
CA PHE A 754 30.10 -1.53 -32.38
C PHE A 754 30.61 -2.91 -32.79
N LEU A 755 29.72 -3.89 -32.93
CA LEU A 755 30.10 -5.23 -33.33
C LEU A 755 30.63 -5.28 -34.76
N LEU A 756 30.03 -4.54 -35.71
CA LEU A 756 30.57 -4.37 -37.06
C LEU A 756 31.97 -3.76 -37.01
N HIS A 757 32.15 -2.70 -36.23
CA HIS A 757 33.43 -2.03 -36.06
C HIS A 757 34.53 -2.99 -35.54
N GLU A 758 34.22 -3.81 -34.55
CA GLU A 758 35.16 -4.78 -33.98
C GLU A 758 35.38 -6.01 -34.88
N LEU A 759 34.36 -6.47 -35.61
CA LEU A 759 34.50 -7.56 -36.58
C LEU A 759 35.42 -7.17 -37.74
N LEU A 760 35.34 -5.93 -38.24
CA LEU A 760 36.22 -5.45 -39.31
C LEU A 760 37.70 -5.44 -38.89
N LYS A 761 37.99 -5.23 -37.60
CA LYS A 761 39.33 -5.34 -37.02
C LYS A 761 39.78 -6.79 -36.83
N THR A 762 38.85 -7.69 -36.56
CA THR A 762 39.15 -9.07 -36.12
C THR A 762 39.24 -10.06 -37.28
N THR A 763 38.33 -9.99 -38.25
CA THR A 763 38.38 -10.85 -39.44
C THR A 763 39.23 -10.21 -40.55
N PRO A 764 40.00 -10.97 -41.33
CA PRO A 764 40.56 -10.50 -42.60
C PRO A 764 39.56 -10.60 -43.77
N GLY A 765 38.44 -11.30 -43.60
CA GLY A 765 37.38 -11.48 -44.59
C GLY A 765 36.38 -10.32 -44.63
N ARG A 766 35.49 -10.33 -45.62
CA ARG A 766 34.41 -9.34 -45.70
C ARG A 766 33.34 -9.59 -44.63
N VAL A 767 32.69 -8.54 -44.18
CA VAL A 767 31.51 -8.60 -43.31
C VAL A 767 30.31 -8.17 -44.14
N TYR A 768 29.43 -9.13 -44.43
CA TYR A 768 28.18 -8.89 -45.13
C TYR A 768 27.12 -8.50 -44.11
N CYS A 769 26.58 -7.29 -44.23
CA CYS A 769 25.64 -6.73 -43.28
C CYS A 769 24.24 -6.76 -43.86
N LEU A 770 23.32 -7.53 -43.26
CA LEU A 770 21.92 -7.46 -43.63
C LEU A 770 21.32 -6.16 -43.11
N VAL A 771 20.81 -5.34 -44.02
CA VAL A 771 20.22 -4.04 -43.71
C VAL A 771 18.88 -3.94 -44.42
N ARG A 772 17.83 -3.64 -43.66
CA ARG A 772 16.53 -3.33 -44.25
C ARG A 772 16.67 -2.03 -45.04
N ALA A 773 16.65 -2.12 -46.36
CA ALA A 773 16.80 -1.01 -47.30
C ALA A 773 16.25 -1.46 -48.67
N ALA A 774 15.88 -0.51 -49.53
CA ALA A 774 15.38 -0.80 -50.87
C ALA A 774 16.51 -1.22 -51.83
N ASP A 775 17.71 -0.68 -51.64
CA ASP A 775 18.86 -0.94 -52.51
C ASP A 775 20.20 -0.91 -51.75
N PRO A 776 21.31 -1.37 -52.36
CA PRO A 776 22.62 -1.42 -51.70
C PRO A 776 23.21 -0.05 -51.32
N ALA A 777 22.86 1.03 -52.04
CA ALA A 777 23.37 2.36 -51.75
C ALA A 777 22.72 2.92 -50.49
N GLU A 778 21.40 2.74 -50.36
CA GLU A 778 20.66 3.04 -49.13
C GLU A 778 21.14 2.16 -47.97
N ALA A 779 21.36 0.87 -48.20
CA ALA A 779 21.91 -0.04 -47.19
C ALA A 779 23.28 0.44 -46.67
N ALA A 780 24.18 0.87 -47.56
CA ALA A 780 25.49 1.39 -47.19
C ALA A 780 25.41 2.76 -46.49
N ALA A 781 24.45 3.61 -46.87
CA ALA A 781 24.18 4.87 -46.18
C ALA A 781 23.73 4.62 -44.73
N ARG A 782 22.79 3.71 -44.52
CA ARG A 782 22.31 3.32 -43.18
C ARG A 782 23.43 2.77 -42.29
N LEU A 783 24.41 2.04 -42.83
CA LEU A 783 25.57 1.60 -42.06
C LEU A 783 26.48 2.76 -41.63
N ARG A 784 26.69 3.75 -42.52
CA ARG A 784 27.46 4.96 -42.18
C ARG A 784 26.74 5.80 -41.15
N GLU A 785 25.43 5.97 -41.30
CA GLU A 785 24.57 6.68 -40.35
C GLU A 785 24.59 5.99 -38.98
N ALA A 786 24.45 4.66 -38.95
CA ALA A 786 24.51 3.90 -37.70
C ALA A 786 25.87 4.05 -36.99
N ALA A 787 26.99 4.05 -37.71
CA ALA A 787 28.30 4.29 -37.13
C ALA A 787 28.45 5.73 -36.62
N ALA A 788 28.01 6.72 -37.41
CA ALA A 788 28.05 8.13 -37.03
C ALA A 788 27.19 8.42 -35.79
N ALA A 789 26.01 7.80 -35.70
CA ALA A 789 25.08 7.95 -34.59
C ALA A 789 25.63 7.44 -33.24
N VAL A 790 26.75 6.72 -33.23
CA VAL A 790 27.47 6.28 -32.02
C VAL A 790 28.93 6.74 -32.01
N ALA A 791 29.26 7.78 -32.78
CA ALA A 791 30.59 8.37 -32.90
C ALA A 791 31.70 7.37 -33.30
N LEU A 792 31.37 6.35 -34.09
CA LEU A 792 32.33 5.42 -34.66
C LEU A 792 32.77 5.87 -36.06
N PRO A 793 34.00 5.52 -36.50
CA PRO A 793 34.43 5.73 -37.88
C PRO A 793 33.51 5.03 -38.88
N ALA A 794 33.28 5.67 -40.02
CA ALA A 794 32.52 5.06 -41.12
C ALA A 794 33.15 3.70 -41.51
N PRO A 795 32.33 2.65 -41.69
CA PRO A 795 32.85 1.33 -42.06
C PRO A 795 33.45 1.36 -43.46
N ASP A 796 34.58 0.67 -43.64
CA ASP A 796 35.25 0.52 -44.93
C ASP A 796 34.31 -0.19 -45.93
N PRO A 797 33.88 0.46 -47.02
CA PRO A 797 32.91 -0.10 -47.95
C PRO A 797 33.40 -1.33 -48.72
N ASP A 798 34.72 -1.54 -48.82
CA ASP A 798 35.30 -2.72 -49.48
C ASP A 798 35.31 -3.96 -48.58
N ARG A 799 35.21 -3.73 -47.26
CA ARG A 799 35.20 -4.75 -46.22
C ARG A 799 33.81 -4.97 -45.61
N ALA A 800 32.99 -3.93 -45.47
CA ALA A 800 31.62 -3.97 -44.95
C ALA A 800 30.62 -3.90 -46.11
N VAL A 801 30.21 -5.08 -46.59
CA VAL A 801 29.31 -5.20 -47.74
C VAL A 801 27.86 -5.08 -47.27
N ALA A 802 27.19 -3.99 -47.63
CA ALA A 802 25.78 -3.79 -47.31
C ALA A 802 24.88 -4.65 -48.21
N VAL A 803 24.02 -5.46 -47.59
CA VAL A 803 23.09 -6.36 -48.28
C VAL A 803 21.66 -5.90 -47.97
N PRO A 804 20.95 -5.31 -48.95
CA PRO A 804 19.57 -4.85 -48.74
C PRO A 804 18.64 -6.05 -48.59
N ALA A 805 18.20 -6.32 -47.37
CA ALA A 805 17.30 -7.42 -47.07
C ALA A 805 16.58 -7.18 -45.73
N ASP A 806 15.33 -7.62 -45.64
CA ASP A 806 14.63 -7.73 -44.37
C ASP A 806 14.79 -9.15 -43.83
N LEU A 807 15.21 -9.28 -42.57
CA LEU A 807 15.40 -10.60 -41.96
C LEU A 807 14.09 -11.41 -41.95
N ARG A 808 12.94 -10.73 -41.85
CA ARG A 808 11.59 -11.33 -41.85
C ARG A 808 11.22 -12.03 -43.17
N THR A 809 11.90 -11.68 -44.26
CA THR A 809 11.70 -12.26 -45.60
C THR A 809 13.00 -12.80 -46.19
N PHE A 810 14.06 -12.88 -45.39
CA PHE A 810 15.42 -13.16 -45.85
C PHE A 810 15.55 -14.52 -46.51
N GLY A 811 14.76 -15.52 -46.10
CA GLY A 811 14.75 -16.84 -46.72
C GLY A 811 14.47 -16.82 -48.23
N GLU A 812 13.69 -15.85 -48.71
CA GLU A 812 13.34 -15.65 -50.12
C GLU A 812 14.31 -14.71 -50.83
N THR A 813 14.79 -13.67 -50.14
CA THR A 813 15.66 -12.65 -50.73
C THR A 813 17.13 -13.08 -50.81
N ALA A 814 17.60 -13.92 -49.88
CA ALA A 814 18.99 -14.36 -49.78
C ALA A 814 19.42 -15.26 -50.94
N ASP A 815 18.49 -16.03 -51.51
CA ASP A 815 18.77 -16.88 -52.68
C ASP A 815 18.85 -16.04 -53.98
N ALA A 816 18.30 -14.81 -53.99
CA ALA A 816 18.33 -13.86 -55.10
C ALA A 816 19.48 -12.83 -55.01
N LEU A 817 19.98 -12.53 -53.81
CA LEU A 817 21.04 -11.54 -53.57
C LEU A 817 22.43 -12.17 -53.79
N ALA A 818 23.10 -11.71 -54.85
CA ALA A 818 24.46 -12.03 -55.29
C ALA A 818 24.65 -13.30 -56.14
N ASP A 819 23.84 -13.49 -57.18
CA ASP A 819 24.02 -14.51 -58.24
C ASP A 819 24.25 -15.95 -57.71
N GLY A 820 23.75 -16.27 -56.52
CA GLY A 820 23.97 -17.56 -55.84
C GLY A 820 25.35 -17.76 -55.19
N VAL A 821 26.22 -16.74 -55.17
CA VAL A 821 27.62 -16.84 -54.65
C VAL A 821 27.72 -16.48 -53.17
N LEU A 822 26.78 -15.71 -52.61
CA LEU A 822 26.80 -15.30 -51.20
C LEU A 822 26.93 -16.48 -50.23
N PRO A 823 26.14 -17.57 -50.34
CA PRO A 823 26.23 -18.69 -49.40
C PRO A 823 27.59 -19.39 -49.41
N ASP A 824 28.26 -19.45 -50.58
CA ASP A 824 29.59 -20.06 -50.72
C ASP A 824 30.73 -19.22 -50.12
N ARG A 825 30.49 -17.92 -49.86
CA ARG A 825 31.47 -16.98 -49.25
C ARG A 825 31.38 -16.89 -47.75
N ILE A 826 30.19 -17.11 -47.18
CA ILE A 826 29.97 -17.00 -45.74
C ILE A 826 30.51 -18.25 -45.03
N GLY A 827 31.45 -18.04 -44.12
CA GLY A 827 31.98 -19.07 -43.21
C GLY A 827 31.33 -19.05 -41.83
N HIS A 828 30.83 -17.89 -41.40
CA HIS A 828 30.31 -17.65 -40.06
C HIS A 828 29.12 -16.68 -40.09
N VAL A 829 28.05 -16.98 -39.37
CA VAL A 829 26.93 -16.05 -39.14
C VAL A 829 26.95 -15.50 -37.72
N VAL A 830 26.90 -14.18 -37.56
CA VAL A 830 26.75 -13.49 -36.28
C VAL A 830 25.38 -12.82 -36.26
N HIS A 831 24.45 -13.40 -35.52
CA HIS A 831 23.08 -12.93 -35.42
C HIS A 831 22.91 -12.01 -34.20
N CYS A 832 22.86 -10.70 -34.46
CA CYS A 832 22.65 -9.65 -33.46
C CYS A 832 21.29 -8.92 -33.64
N ALA A 833 20.48 -9.30 -34.63
CA ALA A 833 19.20 -8.63 -34.88
C ALA A 833 18.17 -9.04 -33.82
N ALA A 834 17.55 -8.05 -33.18
CA ALA A 834 16.39 -8.25 -32.33
C ALA A 834 15.62 -6.94 -32.17
N ARG A 835 14.30 -7.05 -32.06
CA ARG A 835 13.44 -6.01 -31.47
C ARG A 835 13.53 -6.14 -29.95
N VAL A 836 14.04 -5.09 -29.31
CA VAL A 836 14.27 -5.04 -27.85
C VAL A 836 13.23 -4.14 -27.21
N VAL A 837 12.10 -4.72 -26.83
CA VAL A 837 11.01 -4.03 -26.13
C VAL A 837 10.50 -4.94 -25.02
N PHE A 838 10.85 -4.65 -23.77
CA PHE A 838 10.59 -5.52 -22.62
C PHE A 838 9.10 -5.63 -22.27
N THR A 839 8.30 -4.63 -22.65
CA THR A 839 6.87 -4.52 -22.36
C THR A 839 5.96 -5.18 -23.41
N GLU A 840 6.51 -5.68 -24.52
CA GLU A 840 5.72 -6.34 -25.56
C GLU A 840 5.51 -7.83 -25.24
N PRO A 841 4.31 -8.38 -25.44
CA PRO A 841 4.04 -9.79 -25.19
C PRO A 841 4.79 -10.68 -26.19
N TYR A 842 5.12 -11.92 -25.78
CA TYR A 842 5.93 -12.86 -26.58
C TYR A 842 5.40 -13.03 -28.01
N ARG A 843 4.08 -13.16 -28.20
CA ARG A 843 3.45 -13.34 -29.51
C ARG A 843 3.77 -12.23 -30.52
N VAL A 844 3.99 -10.99 -30.07
CA VAL A 844 4.36 -9.85 -30.95
C VAL A 844 5.84 -9.96 -31.31
N LEU A 845 6.68 -10.23 -30.30
CA LEU A 845 8.13 -10.34 -30.47
C LEU A 845 8.53 -11.60 -31.24
N ARG A 846 7.71 -12.65 -31.24
CA ARG A 846 7.89 -13.88 -32.00
C ARG A 846 8.13 -13.62 -33.49
N GLU A 847 7.36 -12.72 -34.10
CA GLU A 847 7.47 -12.41 -35.52
C GLU A 847 8.75 -11.62 -35.88
N ASP A 848 9.26 -10.84 -34.93
CA ASP A 848 10.44 -10.00 -35.14
C ASP A 848 11.75 -10.70 -34.70
N ASN A 849 11.68 -11.62 -33.74
CA ASN A 849 12.85 -12.25 -33.11
C ASN A 849 12.96 -13.76 -33.36
N VAL A 850 11.85 -14.53 -33.35
CA VAL A 850 11.88 -16.00 -33.38
C VAL A 850 11.77 -16.53 -34.81
N LEU A 851 10.72 -16.15 -35.54
CA LEU A 851 10.54 -16.62 -36.93
C LEU A 851 11.72 -16.24 -37.84
N PRO A 852 12.25 -15.01 -37.81
CA PRO A 852 13.38 -14.64 -38.68
C PRO A 852 14.66 -15.40 -38.33
N LEU A 853 14.84 -15.78 -37.05
CA LEU A 853 15.95 -16.65 -36.63
C LEU A 853 15.78 -18.07 -37.19
N VAL A 854 14.56 -18.62 -37.20
CA VAL A 854 14.28 -19.93 -37.82
C VAL A 854 14.60 -19.91 -39.31
N ASP A 855 14.20 -18.86 -40.03
CA ASP A 855 14.50 -18.71 -41.45
C ASP A 855 16.01 -18.60 -41.71
N LEU A 856 16.71 -17.84 -40.87
CA LEU A 856 18.17 -17.72 -40.95
C LEU A 856 18.85 -19.07 -40.67
N LEU A 857 18.42 -19.82 -39.65
CA LEU A 857 18.94 -21.16 -39.35
C LEU A 857 18.67 -22.11 -40.52
N ASN A 858 17.48 -22.07 -41.10
CA ASN A 858 17.14 -22.86 -42.28
C ASN A 858 18.04 -22.55 -43.47
N TRP A 859 18.30 -21.28 -43.73
CA TRP A 859 19.22 -20.85 -44.79
C TRP A 859 20.66 -21.34 -44.53
N VAL A 860 21.18 -21.15 -43.31
CA VAL A 860 22.51 -21.61 -42.88
C VAL A 860 22.66 -23.13 -43.09
N ARG A 861 21.64 -23.91 -42.69
CA ARG A 861 21.64 -25.37 -42.82
C ARG A 861 21.56 -25.84 -44.27
N ARG A 862 20.71 -25.21 -45.10
CA ARG A 862 20.59 -25.51 -46.55
C ARG A 862 21.91 -25.30 -47.29
N HIS A 863 22.68 -24.30 -46.89
CA HIS A 863 23.93 -23.92 -47.56
C HIS A 863 25.20 -24.47 -46.88
N GLY A 864 25.05 -25.24 -45.79
CA GLY A 864 26.16 -25.95 -45.16
C GLY A 864 27.16 -25.05 -44.41
N ILE A 865 26.69 -23.88 -43.96
CA ILE A 865 27.42 -22.98 -43.09
C ILE A 865 27.37 -23.57 -41.68
N ARG A 866 28.53 -23.75 -41.03
CA ARG A 866 28.61 -24.50 -39.77
C ARG A 866 28.84 -23.63 -38.54
N ASP A 867 29.29 -22.39 -38.68
CA ASP A 867 29.54 -21.54 -37.52
C ASP A 867 28.46 -20.48 -37.36
N PHE A 868 27.87 -20.44 -36.16
CA PHE A 868 26.77 -19.54 -35.85
C PHE A 868 26.98 -18.92 -34.46
N SER A 869 26.87 -17.62 -34.35
CA SER A 869 26.91 -16.88 -33.09
C SER A 869 25.57 -16.20 -32.87
N LEU A 870 24.90 -16.49 -31.77
CA LEU A 870 23.66 -15.86 -31.36
C LEU A 870 23.93 -14.84 -30.24
N VAL A 871 23.57 -13.58 -30.47
CA VAL A 871 23.47 -12.58 -29.41
C VAL A 871 22.10 -12.71 -28.74
N SER A 872 22.09 -13.39 -27.59
CA SER A 872 20.97 -13.54 -26.68
C SER A 872 20.96 -12.38 -25.67
N THR A 873 20.71 -12.64 -24.39
CA THR A 873 20.75 -11.68 -23.28
C THR A 873 20.64 -12.45 -21.96
N LEU A 874 21.07 -11.85 -20.85
CA LEU A 874 20.76 -12.37 -19.51
C LEU A 874 19.25 -12.41 -19.23
N ALA A 875 18.42 -11.61 -19.92
CA ALA A 875 16.97 -11.71 -19.81
C ALA A 875 16.38 -13.03 -20.36
N ALA A 876 17.15 -13.86 -21.06
CA ALA A 876 16.73 -15.23 -21.40
C ALA A 876 16.80 -16.19 -20.20
N THR A 877 17.41 -15.73 -19.11
CA THR A 877 17.63 -16.44 -17.84
C THR A 877 16.75 -15.79 -16.77
N ALA A 878 16.23 -16.59 -15.86
CA ALA A 878 15.60 -16.13 -14.62
C ALA A 878 16.56 -16.44 -13.45
N PRO A 879 16.37 -15.87 -12.25
CA PRO A 879 17.32 -16.06 -11.16
C PRO A 879 17.45 -17.54 -10.83
N ALA A 880 18.64 -18.09 -11.08
CA ALA A 880 18.98 -19.45 -10.72
C ALA A 880 19.40 -19.51 -9.25
N SER A 881 18.46 -19.39 -8.31
CA SER A 881 18.70 -19.78 -6.91
C SER A 881 18.54 -21.30 -6.78
N GLY A 882 19.64 -22.02 -6.96
CA GLY A 882 19.77 -23.38 -6.42
C GLY A 882 20.02 -23.27 -4.91
N THR A 883 19.29 -24.04 -4.10
CA THR A 883 19.42 -24.15 -2.64
C THR A 883 20.78 -24.70 -2.16
N ASP A 884 21.70 -24.96 -3.07
CA ASP A 884 23.00 -25.61 -2.89
C ASP A 884 24.18 -24.80 -3.45
N GLY A 885 23.97 -23.53 -3.81
CA GLY A 885 25.07 -22.60 -4.16
C GLY A 885 25.93 -23.03 -5.35
N THR A 886 25.46 -23.98 -6.17
CA THR A 886 26.19 -24.52 -7.31
C THR A 886 25.29 -24.65 -8.54
N ARG A 887 25.10 -23.56 -9.29
CA ARG A 887 24.53 -23.60 -10.66
C ARG A 887 25.08 -22.46 -11.52
N LEU A 888 25.27 -22.56 -12.84
CA LEU A 888 25.57 -23.64 -13.80
C LEU A 888 25.92 -22.88 -15.11
N GLU A 889 27.10 -23.06 -15.70
CA GLU A 889 27.41 -22.58 -17.07
C GLU A 889 26.64 -23.39 -18.15
N THR A 890 25.42 -23.85 -17.86
CA THR A 890 24.69 -24.72 -18.78
C THR A 890 23.59 -23.98 -19.51
N ARG A 891 23.69 -24.07 -20.84
CA ARG A 891 22.67 -23.68 -21.81
C ARG A 891 21.26 -24.16 -21.44
N ARG A 892 21.15 -25.38 -20.88
CA ARG A 892 19.89 -26.04 -20.49
C ARG A 892 19.27 -25.44 -19.23
N GLN A 893 18.35 -24.49 -19.41
CA GLN A 893 17.56 -23.89 -18.33
C GLN A 893 16.07 -23.97 -18.68
N PRO A 894 15.18 -24.27 -17.71
CA PRO A 894 13.74 -24.28 -17.94
C PRO A 894 13.22 -22.89 -18.32
N LEU A 895 12.06 -22.83 -18.99
CA LEU A 895 11.33 -21.58 -19.15
C LEU A 895 10.82 -21.17 -17.77
N HIS A 896 11.18 -19.98 -17.31
CA HIS A 896 10.75 -19.49 -16.00
C HIS A 896 9.43 -18.72 -16.15
N PRO A 897 8.49 -18.87 -15.19
CA PRO A 897 7.17 -18.22 -15.27
C PRO A 897 7.24 -16.69 -15.35
N ASP A 898 8.27 -16.09 -14.75
CA ASP A 898 8.41 -14.63 -14.67
C ASP A 898 9.14 -14.00 -15.86
N LEU A 899 9.48 -14.77 -16.90
CA LEU A 899 10.09 -14.19 -18.10
C LEU A 899 9.08 -13.35 -18.88
N GLY A 900 9.35 -12.05 -19.01
CA GLY A 900 8.62 -11.18 -19.94
C GLY A 900 8.80 -11.60 -21.40
N GLY A 901 7.96 -11.09 -22.30
CA GLY A 901 7.89 -11.53 -23.70
C GLY A 901 9.22 -11.47 -24.46
N TYR A 902 10.08 -10.48 -24.17
CA TYR A 902 11.42 -10.39 -24.73
C TYR A 902 12.34 -11.52 -24.25
N GLY A 903 12.33 -11.82 -22.95
CA GLY A 903 13.08 -12.92 -22.35
C GLY A 903 12.66 -14.27 -22.92
N ILE A 904 11.36 -14.50 -23.07
CA ILE A 904 10.81 -15.70 -23.72
C ILE A 904 11.34 -15.82 -25.16
N SER A 905 11.33 -14.73 -25.95
CA SER A 905 11.83 -14.77 -27.34
C SER A 905 13.30 -15.18 -27.45
N LYS A 906 14.13 -14.78 -26.49
CA LYS A 906 15.55 -15.11 -26.44
C LYS A 906 15.78 -16.53 -25.94
N TRP A 907 15.03 -16.97 -24.95
CA TRP A 907 15.03 -18.35 -24.47
C TRP A 907 14.64 -19.34 -25.59
N VAL A 908 13.57 -19.06 -26.35
CA VAL A 908 13.14 -19.89 -27.49
C VAL A 908 14.22 -19.93 -28.58
N GLY A 909 14.83 -18.79 -28.90
CA GLY A 909 15.93 -18.73 -29.88
C GLY A 909 17.14 -19.58 -29.48
N GLU A 910 17.48 -19.62 -28.19
CA GLU A 910 18.55 -20.49 -27.69
C GLU A 910 18.20 -21.99 -27.81
N ARG A 911 16.95 -22.38 -27.52
CA ARG A 911 16.47 -23.77 -27.69
C ARG A 911 16.46 -24.22 -29.15
N LEU A 912 16.06 -23.34 -30.06
CA LEU A 912 16.10 -23.62 -31.50
C LEU A 912 17.54 -23.81 -32.00
N LEU A 913 18.47 -23.00 -31.50
CA LEU A 913 19.88 -23.13 -31.84
C LEU A 913 20.50 -24.42 -31.29
N GLU A 914 20.10 -24.87 -30.09
CA GLU A 914 20.50 -26.18 -29.56
C GLU A 914 20.08 -27.34 -30.48
N ARG A 915 18.83 -27.32 -30.97
CA ARG A 915 18.38 -28.32 -31.96
C ARG A 915 19.24 -28.29 -33.23
N ALA A 916 19.64 -27.11 -33.68
CA ALA A 916 20.51 -26.99 -34.86
C ALA A 916 21.94 -27.52 -34.62
N GLU A 917 22.44 -27.51 -33.37
CA GLU A 917 23.74 -28.08 -33.02
C GLU A 917 23.78 -29.60 -33.09
N GLU A 918 22.68 -30.27 -32.72
CA GLU A 918 22.53 -31.73 -32.88
C GLU A 918 22.75 -32.16 -34.34
N ASP A 919 22.43 -31.26 -35.28
CA ASP A 919 22.59 -31.44 -36.72
C ASP A 919 23.94 -30.91 -37.27
N GLY A 920 24.88 -30.51 -36.40
CA GLY A 920 26.26 -30.18 -36.76
C GLY A 920 26.60 -28.69 -36.89
N ILE A 921 25.71 -27.78 -36.46
CA ILE A 921 26.08 -26.37 -36.25
C ILE A 921 27.02 -26.27 -35.03
N ARG A 922 28.06 -25.44 -35.16
CA ARG A 922 28.97 -25.03 -34.11
C ARG A 922 28.52 -23.68 -33.56
N ALA A 923 27.61 -23.70 -32.58
CA ALA A 923 27.01 -22.48 -32.10
C ALA A 923 27.79 -21.83 -30.96
N ARG A 924 27.60 -20.52 -30.78
CA ARG A 924 28.10 -19.71 -29.66
C ARG A 924 26.97 -18.82 -29.19
N VAL A 925 26.72 -18.76 -27.90
CA VAL A 925 25.66 -17.89 -27.34
C VAL A 925 26.31 -16.81 -26.49
N PHE A 926 26.03 -15.56 -26.80
CA PHE A 926 26.49 -14.40 -26.03
C PHE A 926 25.29 -13.80 -25.32
N ARG A 927 25.33 -13.74 -23.99
CA ARG A 927 24.28 -13.19 -23.12
C ARG A 927 24.80 -11.89 -22.49
N PRO A 928 24.73 -10.75 -23.19
CA PRO A 928 24.99 -9.46 -22.56
C PRO A 928 23.95 -9.18 -21.45
N GLY A 929 24.41 -8.54 -20.38
CA GLY A 929 23.53 -7.89 -19.40
C GLY A 929 22.97 -6.57 -19.93
N LEU A 930 22.69 -5.62 -19.04
CA LEU A 930 22.33 -4.26 -19.42
C LEU A 930 23.56 -3.57 -20.04
N ILE A 931 23.37 -3.00 -21.23
CA ILE A 931 24.46 -2.43 -22.03
C ILE A 931 24.60 -0.95 -21.71
N MET A 932 25.76 -0.58 -21.19
CA MET A 932 26.09 0.80 -20.84
C MET A 932 26.86 1.51 -21.96
N ALA A 933 27.09 2.81 -21.78
CA ALA A 933 27.71 3.69 -22.76
C ALA A 933 29.10 3.17 -23.16
N ALA A 934 29.57 3.53 -24.34
CA ALA A 934 30.94 3.20 -24.73
C ALA A 934 31.94 3.90 -23.81
N GLY A 935 32.97 3.18 -23.37
CA GLY A 935 33.98 3.73 -22.46
C GLY A 935 34.74 4.93 -23.04
N ASP A 936 35.02 4.89 -24.34
CA ASP A 936 35.79 5.90 -25.07
C ASP A 936 34.95 7.07 -25.57
N THR A 937 33.87 6.81 -26.31
CA THR A 937 33.06 7.85 -26.95
C THR A 937 31.92 8.36 -26.09
N GLY A 938 31.52 7.62 -25.04
CA GLY A 938 30.30 7.89 -24.29
C GLY A 938 29.02 7.58 -25.07
N ALA A 939 29.11 7.04 -26.28
CA ALA A 939 27.90 6.78 -27.06
C ALA A 939 27.00 5.75 -26.37
N CYS A 940 25.71 6.07 -26.24
CA CYS A 940 24.69 5.27 -25.57
C CYS A 940 23.38 5.24 -26.36
N ASN A 941 22.49 4.32 -25.97
CA ASN A 941 21.23 4.10 -26.66
C ASN A 941 20.13 5.00 -26.08
N THR A 942 19.62 5.92 -26.89
CA THR A 942 18.60 6.91 -26.50
C THR A 942 17.25 6.30 -26.11
N ARG A 943 17.03 5.02 -26.41
CA ARG A 943 15.77 4.31 -26.14
C ARG A 943 15.90 3.25 -25.04
N ASP A 944 17.05 3.17 -24.38
CA ASP A 944 17.27 2.20 -23.32
C ASP A 944 16.69 2.69 -21.99
N LEU A 945 16.08 1.77 -21.25
CA LEU A 945 15.44 2.06 -19.97
C LEU A 945 16.40 2.66 -18.95
N VAL A 946 17.62 2.14 -18.86
CA VAL A 946 18.60 2.62 -17.87
C VAL A 946 18.93 4.09 -18.12
N TRP A 947 19.09 4.50 -19.38
CA TRP A 947 19.36 5.89 -19.74
C TRP A 947 18.17 6.80 -19.52
N LEU A 948 16.96 6.32 -19.82
CA LEU A 948 15.72 7.04 -19.52
C LEU A 948 15.56 7.27 -18.00
N MET A 949 15.88 6.27 -17.17
CA MET A 949 15.85 6.36 -15.71
C MET A 949 16.89 7.35 -15.17
N LEU A 950 18.14 7.27 -15.63
CA LEU A 950 19.20 8.21 -15.22
C LEU A 950 18.87 9.65 -15.61
N ALA A 951 18.37 9.87 -16.83
CA ALA A 951 17.95 11.19 -17.29
C ALA A 951 16.73 11.71 -16.53
N SER A 952 15.74 10.86 -16.23
CA SER A 952 14.57 11.23 -15.43
C SER A 952 14.96 11.59 -14.00
N GLY A 953 15.93 10.87 -13.44
CA GLY A 953 16.40 11.15 -12.09
C GLY A 953 17.11 12.50 -11.99
N LEU A 954 17.99 12.79 -12.95
CA LEU A 954 18.64 14.10 -13.04
C LEU A 954 17.66 15.24 -13.35
N ALA A 955 16.68 15.01 -14.23
CA ALA A 955 15.69 16.02 -14.61
C ALA A 955 14.75 16.38 -13.45
N THR A 956 14.46 15.43 -12.57
CA THR A 956 13.62 15.64 -11.37
C THR A 956 14.43 16.00 -10.13
N GLY A 957 15.76 15.88 -10.17
CA GLY A 957 16.63 16.03 -9.01
C GLY A 957 16.50 14.90 -7.98
N THR A 958 15.83 13.79 -8.32
CA THR A 958 15.52 12.69 -7.40
C THR A 958 15.73 11.33 -8.07
N HIS A 959 16.05 10.27 -7.34
CA HIS A 959 16.20 8.93 -7.90
C HIS A 959 15.52 7.87 -7.01
N PRO A 960 15.13 6.69 -7.56
CA PRO A 960 14.41 5.70 -6.78
C PRO A 960 15.35 4.95 -5.82
N LEU A 961 14.86 4.72 -4.60
CA LEU A 961 15.43 3.79 -3.63
C LEU A 961 15.13 2.36 -4.08
N ASP A 962 15.98 1.88 -4.97
CA ASP A 962 15.92 0.52 -5.51
C ASP A 962 17.27 -0.17 -5.29
N ASP A 963 17.24 -1.21 -4.45
CA ASP A 963 18.40 -2.00 -4.04
C ASP A 963 18.69 -3.18 -4.99
N ARG A 964 17.90 -3.34 -6.06
CA ARG A 964 18.10 -4.42 -7.04
C ARG A 964 19.40 -4.21 -7.81
N ALA A 965 20.28 -5.20 -7.75
CA ALA A 965 21.57 -5.17 -8.42
C ALA A 965 21.47 -5.70 -9.85
N GLU A 966 21.89 -4.89 -10.82
CA GLU A 966 21.80 -5.22 -12.25
C GLU A 966 23.17 -5.59 -12.84
N PRO A 967 23.26 -6.65 -13.66
CA PRO A 967 24.49 -6.99 -14.36
C PRO A 967 24.66 -6.08 -15.57
N VAL A 968 25.69 -5.23 -15.53
CA VAL A 968 25.95 -4.18 -16.53
C VAL A 968 27.34 -4.33 -17.16
N ALA A 969 27.55 -3.85 -18.39
CA ALA A 969 28.89 -3.66 -18.96
C ALA A 969 28.91 -2.65 -20.13
N PRO A 970 30.06 -2.01 -20.42
CA PRO A 970 30.23 -1.12 -21.57
C PRO A 970 30.04 -1.81 -22.92
N VAL A 971 29.36 -1.16 -23.86
CA VAL A 971 29.06 -1.72 -25.20
C VAL A 971 30.32 -2.08 -26.00
N ASP A 972 31.38 -1.28 -25.92
CA ASP A 972 32.63 -1.46 -26.66
C ASP A 972 33.38 -2.72 -26.18
N VAL A 973 33.35 -2.96 -24.86
CA VAL A 973 33.92 -4.16 -24.24
C VAL A 973 33.11 -5.41 -24.64
N ILE A 974 31.78 -5.34 -24.62
CA ILE A 974 30.88 -6.42 -25.04
C ILE A 974 31.10 -6.75 -26.52
N ALA A 975 31.06 -5.74 -27.40
CA ALA A 975 31.20 -5.92 -28.84
C ALA A 975 32.55 -6.54 -29.22
N ARG A 976 33.63 -6.09 -28.58
CA ARG A 976 34.98 -6.65 -28.79
C ARG A 976 35.08 -8.09 -28.33
N ALA A 977 34.49 -8.43 -27.18
CA ALA A 977 34.43 -9.80 -26.69
C ALA A 977 33.68 -10.71 -27.68
N ILE A 978 32.52 -10.27 -28.17
CA ILE A 978 31.73 -11.03 -29.17
C ILE A 978 32.53 -11.20 -30.46
N ALA A 979 33.17 -10.16 -30.99
CA ALA A 979 33.92 -10.24 -32.25
C ALA A 979 35.10 -11.23 -32.16
N GLU A 980 35.92 -11.14 -31.09
CA GLU A 980 37.07 -12.02 -30.89
C GLU A 980 36.64 -13.47 -30.59
N LEU A 981 35.62 -13.65 -29.74
CA LEU A 981 35.14 -14.98 -29.37
C LEU A 981 34.37 -15.63 -30.51
N ALA A 982 33.57 -14.90 -31.29
CA ALA A 982 32.83 -15.46 -32.42
C ALA A 982 33.77 -16.17 -33.40
N LEU A 983 34.90 -15.54 -33.74
CA LEU A 983 35.83 -16.06 -34.73
C LEU A 983 36.82 -17.09 -34.17
N SER A 984 36.84 -17.28 -32.85
CA SER A 984 37.67 -18.31 -32.21
C SER A 984 37.08 -19.72 -32.43
N PRO A 985 37.87 -20.71 -32.88
CA PRO A 985 37.41 -22.09 -32.91
C PRO A 985 37.18 -22.69 -31.52
N ALA A 986 37.99 -22.26 -30.53
CA ALA A 986 37.95 -22.77 -29.15
C ALA A 986 36.72 -22.31 -28.37
N SER A 987 35.95 -21.36 -28.91
CA SER A 987 34.77 -20.80 -28.26
C SER A 987 33.47 -21.49 -28.65
N ALA A 988 33.47 -22.36 -29.67
CA ALA A 988 32.29 -23.06 -30.14
C ALA A 988 31.71 -24.01 -29.06
N GLY A 989 30.39 -24.17 -29.06
CA GLY A 989 29.64 -24.98 -28.11
C GLY A 989 29.50 -24.36 -26.71
N ARG A 990 29.84 -23.08 -26.54
CA ARG A 990 29.84 -22.39 -25.24
C ARG A 990 28.86 -21.22 -25.18
N VAL A 991 28.49 -20.89 -23.95
CA VAL A 991 27.69 -19.71 -23.59
C VAL A 991 28.59 -18.72 -22.83
N TYR A 992 28.47 -17.43 -23.14
CA TYR A 992 29.25 -16.36 -22.53
C TYR A 992 28.32 -15.32 -21.93
N HIS A 993 28.37 -15.14 -20.61
CA HIS A 993 27.63 -14.10 -19.90
C HIS A 993 28.50 -12.85 -19.90
N LEU A 994 28.09 -11.79 -20.61
CA LEU A 994 28.89 -10.58 -20.84
C LEU A 994 28.37 -9.43 -19.97
N ALA A 995 28.82 -9.38 -18.72
CA ALA A 995 28.54 -8.35 -17.73
C ALA A 995 29.72 -8.23 -16.75
N ASP A 996 29.72 -7.22 -15.89
CA ASP A 996 30.74 -7.08 -14.83
C ASP A 996 30.66 -8.19 -13.76
N GLU A 997 31.76 -8.41 -13.03
CA GLU A 997 31.80 -9.35 -11.90
C GLU A 997 30.94 -8.88 -10.72
N ARG A 998 30.70 -7.57 -10.61
CA ARG A 998 29.84 -6.96 -9.59
C ARG A 998 28.59 -6.40 -10.27
N SER A 999 27.44 -6.91 -9.86
CA SER A 999 26.16 -6.26 -10.18
C SER A 999 26.13 -4.88 -9.50
N ILE A 1000 25.50 -3.91 -10.14
CA ILE A 1000 25.39 -2.54 -9.64
C ILE A 1000 23.92 -2.17 -9.43
N GLY A 1001 23.57 -1.61 -8.27
CA GLY A 1001 22.20 -1.15 -8.02
C GLY A 1001 21.92 0.20 -8.65
N THR A 1002 20.63 0.56 -8.75
CA THR A 1002 20.22 1.91 -9.17
C THR A 1002 20.84 2.98 -8.26
N ARG A 1003 20.85 2.75 -6.93
CA ARG A 1003 21.52 3.64 -5.97
C ARG A 1003 23.00 3.82 -6.27
N ASP A 1004 23.71 2.74 -6.60
CA ASP A 1004 25.16 2.80 -6.89
C ASP A 1004 25.45 3.54 -8.21
N LEU A 1005 24.59 3.39 -9.23
CA LEU A 1005 24.70 4.13 -10.49
C LEU A 1005 24.57 5.64 -10.26
N PHE A 1006 23.57 6.08 -9.48
CA PHE A 1006 23.42 7.49 -9.10
C PHE A 1006 24.57 7.95 -8.18
N GLY A 1007 25.11 7.08 -7.32
CA GLY A 1007 26.31 7.34 -6.52
C GLY A 1007 27.56 7.59 -7.37
N LEU A 1008 27.78 6.80 -8.44
CA LEU A 1008 28.87 7.02 -9.40
C LEU A 1008 28.72 8.36 -10.13
N LEU A 1009 27.49 8.77 -10.48
CA LEU A 1009 27.18 10.05 -11.10
C LEU A 1009 27.43 11.24 -10.16
N ALA A 1010 27.05 11.12 -8.89
CA ALA A 1010 27.29 12.14 -7.87
C ALA A 1010 28.79 12.49 -7.77
N GLY A 1011 29.67 11.48 -7.87
CA GLY A 1011 31.13 11.66 -7.93
C GLY A 1011 31.65 12.47 -9.12
N THR A 1012 30.80 12.80 -10.10
CA THR A 1012 31.11 13.67 -11.25
C THR A 1012 30.49 15.06 -11.18
N GLY A 1013 29.80 15.39 -10.09
CA GLY A 1013 29.10 16.66 -9.86
C GLY A 1013 27.61 16.67 -10.24
N LEU A 1014 27.01 15.51 -10.52
CA LEU A 1014 25.60 15.36 -10.88
C LEU A 1014 24.82 14.69 -9.72
N GLU A 1015 24.42 15.49 -8.74
CA GLU A 1015 23.77 15.01 -7.51
C GLU A 1015 22.25 14.88 -7.66
N THR A 1016 21.65 13.91 -6.97
CA THR A 1016 20.20 13.67 -6.90
C THR A 1016 19.82 13.10 -5.53
N ASP A 1017 18.59 13.35 -5.09
CA ASP A 1017 18.10 12.88 -3.79
C ASP A 1017 17.36 11.52 -3.90
N PRO A 1018 17.60 10.57 -2.99
CA PRO A 1018 16.89 9.29 -3.00
C PRO A 1018 15.42 9.43 -2.57
N MET A 1019 14.53 8.66 -3.18
CA MET A 1019 13.07 8.66 -2.90
C MET A 1019 12.47 7.26 -3.04
N PRO A 1020 11.46 6.85 -2.25
CA PRO A 1020 10.77 5.57 -2.45
C PRO A 1020 10.23 5.43 -3.88
N LEU A 1021 10.36 4.23 -4.45
CA LEU A 1021 10.07 3.99 -5.86
C LEU A 1021 8.64 4.42 -6.31
N PRO A 1022 7.56 4.14 -5.55
CA PRO A 1022 6.21 4.61 -5.92
C PRO A 1022 6.10 6.14 -5.97
N ASP A 1023 6.73 6.82 -5.01
CA ASP A 1023 6.74 8.28 -4.91
C ASP A 1023 7.56 8.90 -6.05
N TRP A 1024 8.72 8.30 -6.35
CA TRP A 1024 9.57 8.72 -7.46
C TRP A 1024 8.86 8.54 -8.81
N ARG A 1025 8.14 7.43 -9.01
CA ARG A 1025 7.33 7.21 -10.22
C ARG A 1025 6.19 8.21 -10.34
N ALA A 1026 5.50 8.52 -9.25
CA ALA A 1026 4.47 9.54 -9.23
C ALA A 1026 5.05 10.94 -9.56
N MET A 1027 6.26 11.25 -9.06
CA MET A 1027 6.98 12.48 -9.37
C MET A 1027 7.36 12.55 -10.85
N VAL A 1028 7.97 11.51 -11.40
CA VAL A 1028 8.34 11.43 -12.82
C VAL A 1028 7.10 11.51 -13.70
N ALA A 1029 5.98 10.85 -13.34
CA ALA A 1029 4.73 10.92 -14.07
C ALA A 1029 4.12 12.33 -14.08
N LYS A 1030 4.15 12.99 -12.92
CA LYS A 1030 3.69 14.37 -12.78
C LYS A 1030 4.54 15.32 -13.64
N GLU A 1031 5.87 15.16 -13.61
CA GLU A 1031 6.78 15.99 -14.39
C GLU A 1031 6.68 15.71 -15.90
N ALA A 1032 6.46 14.45 -16.27
CA ALA A 1032 6.19 14.03 -17.65
C ALA A 1032 4.95 14.74 -18.22
N LEU A 1033 3.86 14.79 -17.45
CA LEU A 1033 2.64 15.49 -17.82
C LEU A 1033 2.83 17.01 -17.86
N ALA A 1034 3.57 17.58 -16.90
CA ALA A 1034 3.81 19.01 -16.83
C ALA A 1034 4.66 19.54 -18.00
N ARG A 1035 5.62 18.74 -18.49
CA ARG A 1035 6.55 19.11 -19.56
C ARG A 1035 6.19 18.52 -20.93
N ASP A 1036 5.11 17.75 -21.04
CA ASP A 1036 4.79 16.94 -22.23
C ASP A 1036 5.98 16.10 -22.72
N SER A 1037 6.75 15.55 -21.79
CA SER A 1037 8.01 14.87 -22.10
C SER A 1037 7.79 13.40 -22.39
N ARG A 1038 8.06 12.99 -23.64
CA ARG A 1038 8.04 11.57 -24.06
C ARG A 1038 9.10 10.74 -23.34
N VAL A 1039 10.23 11.34 -23.00
CA VAL A 1039 11.35 10.69 -22.27
C VAL A 1039 10.93 10.36 -20.83
N LEU A 1040 10.34 11.32 -20.11
CA LEU A 1040 9.84 11.08 -18.75
C LEU A 1040 8.62 10.15 -18.74
N SER A 1041 7.74 10.25 -19.75
CA SER A 1041 6.55 9.40 -19.88
C SER A 1041 6.92 7.91 -20.03
N ALA A 1042 8.01 7.61 -20.73
CA ALA A 1042 8.47 6.24 -20.92
C ALA A 1042 8.88 5.56 -19.60
N VAL A 1043 9.38 6.33 -18.63
CA VAL A 1043 9.78 5.83 -17.30
C VAL A 1043 8.59 5.75 -16.34
N ALA A 1044 7.69 6.73 -16.38
CA ALA A 1044 6.47 6.75 -15.57
C ALA A 1044 5.61 5.48 -15.76
N LEU A 1045 5.56 4.97 -17.00
CA LEU A 1045 4.76 3.83 -17.42
C LEU A 1045 5.43 2.46 -17.22
N TYR A 1046 6.67 2.43 -16.75
CA TYR A 1046 7.43 1.19 -16.63
C TYR A 1046 7.09 0.44 -15.34
N GLU A 1047 6.36 -0.66 -15.43
CA GLU A 1047 6.21 -1.61 -14.33
C GLU A 1047 7.56 -2.27 -14.07
N LEU A 1048 8.16 -1.94 -12.93
CA LEU A 1048 9.41 -2.53 -12.47
C LEU A 1048 9.24 -3.95 -11.91
N GLU A 1049 8.01 -4.45 -11.83
CA GLU A 1049 7.71 -5.79 -11.33
C GLU A 1049 7.93 -6.82 -12.45
N GLY A 1050 8.96 -7.68 -12.32
CA GLY A 1050 9.19 -8.82 -13.23
C GLY A 1050 10.61 -8.97 -13.78
N HIS A 1051 11.54 -8.08 -13.42
CA HIS A 1051 12.96 -8.23 -13.76
C HIS A 1051 13.80 -8.37 -12.50
N GLU A 1052 13.62 -9.48 -11.77
CA GLU A 1052 14.56 -9.85 -10.71
C GLU A 1052 15.69 -10.70 -11.30
N LEU A 1053 16.91 -10.17 -11.31
CA LEU A 1053 18.10 -11.01 -11.32
C LEU A 1053 18.62 -11.01 -9.87
N ALA A 1054 18.55 -12.17 -9.21
CA ALA A 1054 18.89 -12.30 -7.80
C ALA A 1054 20.33 -11.85 -7.50
N GLU A 1055 20.52 -11.25 -6.32
CA GLU A 1055 21.77 -10.62 -5.84
C GLU A 1055 23.02 -11.52 -5.93
N ASP A 1056 22.86 -12.86 -6.01
CA ASP A 1056 23.96 -13.84 -5.94
C ASP A 1056 24.22 -14.66 -7.23
N ALA A 1057 23.59 -14.36 -8.37
CA ALA A 1057 23.42 -15.38 -9.43
C ALA A 1057 24.33 -15.32 -10.69
N VAL A 1058 25.22 -14.33 -10.90
CA VAL A 1058 26.01 -14.25 -12.15
C VAL A 1058 27.51 -14.35 -11.90
N GLN A 1059 28.04 -15.57 -11.77
CA GLN A 1059 29.50 -15.77 -11.87
C GLN A 1059 29.96 -15.76 -13.32
N VAL A 1060 30.59 -14.66 -13.71
CA VAL A 1060 31.08 -14.36 -15.06
C VAL A 1060 32.41 -15.11 -15.40
N ARG A 1061 32.55 -16.41 -15.13
CA ARG A 1061 33.89 -17.04 -15.20
C ARG A 1061 34.46 -17.23 -16.61
N ALA A 1062 33.64 -17.39 -17.65
CA ALA A 1062 34.10 -17.84 -18.96
C ALA A 1062 34.93 -16.82 -19.78
N TRP A 1063 34.70 -15.51 -19.62
CA TRP A 1063 35.43 -14.46 -20.38
C TRP A 1063 36.29 -13.53 -19.53
N GLN A 1064 36.26 -13.63 -18.20
CA GLN A 1064 37.18 -12.92 -17.30
C GLN A 1064 38.67 -13.17 -17.60
N PRO A 1065 39.14 -14.41 -17.85
CA PRO A 1065 40.52 -14.61 -18.27
C PRO A 1065 40.85 -13.91 -19.59
N TRP A 1066 39.85 -13.73 -20.45
CA TRP A 1066 40.01 -12.98 -21.70
C TRP A 1066 40.12 -11.47 -21.44
N LEU A 1067 39.26 -10.89 -20.61
CA LEU A 1067 39.32 -9.48 -20.20
C LEU A 1067 40.68 -9.12 -19.59
N ARG A 1068 41.13 -9.90 -18.61
CA ARG A 1068 42.43 -9.71 -17.93
C ARG A 1068 43.60 -9.75 -18.90
N ARG A 1069 43.61 -10.69 -19.85
CA ARG A 1069 44.68 -10.78 -20.87
C ARG A 1069 44.70 -9.61 -21.85
N ARG A 1070 43.55 -8.96 -22.06
CA ARG A 1070 43.40 -7.82 -22.97
C ARG A 1070 43.53 -6.47 -22.27
N GLY A 1071 43.67 -6.45 -20.93
CA GLY A 1071 43.73 -5.22 -20.14
C GLY A 1071 42.43 -4.43 -20.18
N LEU A 1072 41.29 -5.10 -20.36
CA LEU A 1072 39.97 -4.49 -20.44
C LEU A 1072 39.23 -4.67 -19.13
N SER A 1073 38.51 -3.63 -18.70
CA SER A 1073 37.60 -3.65 -17.55
C SER A 1073 36.16 -3.66 -18.03
N SER A 1074 35.32 -4.49 -17.43
CA SER A 1074 33.87 -4.45 -17.59
C SER A 1074 33.18 -3.49 -16.61
N ALA A 1075 33.92 -2.96 -15.62
CA ALA A 1075 33.36 -2.10 -14.59
C ALA A 1075 33.11 -0.70 -15.16
N ILE A 1076 31.93 -0.17 -14.87
CA ILE A 1076 31.54 1.18 -15.26
C ILE A 1076 32.03 2.19 -14.21
N ASP A 1077 32.41 3.38 -14.65
CA ASP A 1077 32.79 4.49 -13.80
C ASP A 1077 31.87 5.71 -13.99
N GLY A 1078 31.90 6.63 -13.03
CA GLY A 1078 31.08 7.84 -13.08
C GLY A 1078 31.37 8.72 -14.29
N ALA A 1079 32.63 8.80 -14.73
CA ALA A 1079 33.03 9.63 -15.86
C ALA A 1079 32.42 9.11 -17.17
N GLN A 1080 32.31 7.79 -17.33
CA GLN A 1080 31.65 7.14 -18.44
C GLN A 1080 30.14 7.38 -18.43
N LEU A 1081 29.48 7.30 -17.27
CA LEU A 1081 28.05 7.61 -17.15
C LEU A 1081 27.76 9.07 -17.52
N ARG A 1082 28.58 10.01 -17.04
CA ARG A 1082 28.47 11.43 -17.39
C ARG A 1082 28.69 11.68 -18.89
N ARG A 1083 29.71 11.07 -19.49
CA ARG A 1083 29.92 11.13 -20.96
C ARG A 1083 28.72 10.56 -21.72
N GLY A 1084 28.11 9.48 -21.21
CA GLY A 1084 26.85 8.92 -21.70
C GLY A 1084 25.73 9.94 -21.77
N LEU A 1085 25.42 10.56 -20.63
CA LEU A 1085 24.36 11.55 -20.55
C LEU A 1085 24.64 12.79 -21.39
N ALA A 1086 25.89 13.26 -21.43
CA ALA A 1086 26.30 14.36 -22.30
C ALA A 1086 26.14 13.99 -23.79
N PHE A 1087 26.44 12.75 -24.17
CA PHE A 1087 26.22 12.24 -25.51
C PHE A 1087 24.73 12.27 -25.88
N LEU A 1088 23.83 11.80 -25.01
CA LEU A 1088 22.37 11.86 -25.23
C LEU A 1088 21.90 13.30 -25.36
N ALA A 1089 22.31 14.17 -24.46
CA ALA A 1089 21.91 15.58 -24.46
C ALA A 1089 22.36 16.33 -25.73
N ALA A 1090 23.48 15.92 -26.33
CA ALA A 1090 23.99 16.51 -27.57
C ALA A 1090 23.36 15.94 -28.85
N HIS A 1091 22.83 14.71 -28.82
CA HIS A 1091 22.36 13.98 -30.01
C HIS A 1091 20.85 13.70 -30.01
N ASP A 1092 20.14 14.04 -28.93
CA ASP A 1092 18.69 13.93 -28.81
C ASP A 1092 18.11 15.19 -28.14
N GLU A 1093 17.28 15.92 -28.88
CA GLU A 1093 16.69 17.20 -28.45
C GLU A 1093 15.89 17.07 -27.14
N ALA A 1094 15.14 15.97 -26.97
CA ALA A 1094 14.33 15.75 -25.78
C ALA A 1094 15.19 15.53 -24.53
N PHE A 1095 16.34 14.85 -24.68
CA PHE A 1095 17.30 14.73 -23.58
C PHE A 1095 18.06 16.05 -23.34
N GLY A 1096 18.37 16.81 -24.39
CA GLY A 1096 19.02 18.12 -24.29
C GLY A 1096 18.19 19.14 -23.51
N GLU A 1097 16.88 19.13 -23.70
CA GLU A 1097 15.94 19.96 -22.92
C GLU A 1097 15.85 19.55 -21.45
N LEU A 1098 15.93 18.24 -21.17
CA LEU A 1098 15.91 17.72 -19.81
C LEU A 1098 17.21 17.98 -19.04
N LEU A 1099 18.36 17.97 -19.74
CA LEU A 1099 19.69 18.07 -19.16
C LEU A 1099 20.50 19.24 -19.77
N PRO A 1100 20.03 20.50 -19.63
CA PRO A 1100 20.57 21.65 -20.34
C PRO A 1100 22.00 22.03 -19.94
N GLU A 1101 22.47 21.58 -18.78
CA GLU A 1101 23.85 21.77 -18.34
C GLU A 1101 24.81 20.83 -19.09
N LEU A 1102 24.41 19.57 -19.30
CA LEU A 1102 25.19 18.58 -20.04
C LEU A 1102 25.15 18.80 -21.56
N ALA A 1103 24.05 19.34 -22.09
CA ALA A 1103 23.92 19.71 -23.50
C ALA A 1103 24.97 20.76 -23.94
N ARG A 1104 25.48 21.57 -23.00
CA ARG A 1104 26.49 22.60 -23.27
C ARG A 1104 27.92 22.07 -23.33
N GLU A 1105 28.19 20.89 -22.76
CA GLU A 1105 29.53 20.29 -22.69
C GLU A 1105 29.88 19.47 -23.95
N GLY A 1106 28.87 19.03 -24.71
CA GLY A 1106 29.04 18.19 -25.91
C GLY A 1106 29.18 18.93 -27.24
N LYS A 1107 29.39 20.26 -27.24
CA LYS A 1107 29.58 21.08 -28.45
C LYS A 1107 31.03 21.40 -28.75
#